data_AF-A0A7V0SRD3-F1
#
_entry.id   AF-A0A7V0SRD3-F1
#
_cell.length_a   1.000
_cell.length_b   1.000
_cell.length_c   1.000
_cell.angle_alpha   90.00
_cell.angle_beta   90.00
_cell.angle_gamma   90.00
#
_symmetry.space_group_name_H-M   'P 1'
#
loop_
_entity.id
_entity.type
_entity.pdbx_description
1 polymer ?
#
loop_
_entity_poly.entity_id
_entity_poly.type
_entity_poly.pdbx_seq_one_letter_code
_entity_poly.pdbx_strand_id
1 'polypeptide(L)'
;MQFIHASVRTIFSAATLILLSLFFFVEKTNAQLFISQYIETNSGTTPKGIEIFNPTASNIVFSPTNNLQVYQGTNGGACNALPGTNITSGTLRAGEVWVIGTSDLTAYAISNGTDLSGTTDFGFAFNGNDALQLRLGGVLQDVFGTCGSDPGSAWSGSGVSTANQNIQTKTGICSGTTTYWTNPSLRFETVSTDPVNNMTGFGNAPVGCTSNSISTSAIAGSPFCVTASNGLAVNVPFTSSGTYNGGNIYTAQLSDVAGSFATPTDIGSLNSTANSGTINATIPAGTSGGSAYRIRVIASDPSTTGSDNGSNLTIVFSPQDVSGAGAISGNTTVDVVWTNPAACYDEILVVAKTGSITVTPSGDGSAYTANANFGAGTNLGSANYCVYKGTGNSITVTGLTNGMNYCFKIHTRSGTSWSSGVEVCAVPAATTVLAPGDIAVLGLNSNIAACVGGNAGDDEISFVCFQDITTNTAIEMTDNGWERINPGQWGNTEGVIQAVRTGGTIPAGTVITFRFFNGGTYTAISPDANWNITEIHTTGTDLIMNSGGDQIFFMQGGTWNYGTPGSHDAVLTNPNILFGFNTNDVWSADGTTQHSNPFPGLDCYSMMPGVATDYIKYTGVVDGFSAASQREWIRRINNPANWTSYADCFGYYADIPAYETGYSISINAGGFTDGLWLGTTDTDWFNCSNWESMRVPNQQINVVIPAAGVTNEPTIGDPTATNFTHAECNDIDLQNGRVLTLNHANSRLDLYGDISFNGNLSHTNGIIRLLGDASTYDASSVVSFYSLELNKNIAAQSFSINQDIIVNNTLT
;
A
#
# COMPACT_ATOMS: atom_id res chain seq x y z
N MET A 1 -35.29 65.34 11.53
CA MET A 1 -34.55 66.42 12.23
C MET A 1 -33.08 66.23 11.85
N GLN A 2 -32.56 67.09 10.94
CA GLN A 2 -31.16 67.51 10.62
C GLN A 2 -30.00 66.48 10.67
N PHE A 3 -28.98 66.43 9.79
CA PHE A 3 -28.59 67.10 8.54
C PHE A 3 -27.27 66.44 7.98
N ILE A 4 -27.16 66.28 6.65
CA ILE A 4 -26.00 66.50 5.70
C ILE A 4 -24.61 65.85 5.95
N HIS A 5 -24.14 64.97 5.04
CA HIS A 5 -23.09 65.28 4.02
C HIS A 5 -22.81 64.11 3.05
N ALA A 6 -22.60 64.46 1.79
CA ALA A 6 -22.38 63.61 0.62
C ALA A 6 -20.94 63.09 0.50
N SER A 7 -20.74 61.95 -0.19
CA SER A 7 -19.79 61.80 -1.31
C SER A 7 -19.90 60.42 -1.95
N VAL A 8 -20.29 60.43 -3.22
CA VAL A 8 -20.11 59.34 -4.21
C VAL A 8 -18.66 59.40 -4.73
N ARG A 9 -18.10 58.22 -5.10
CA ARG A 9 -16.71 57.88 -5.53
C ARG A 9 -15.92 57.27 -4.35
N THR A 10 -15.31 56.07 -4.42
CA THR A 10 -14.48 55.53 -5.51
C THR A 10 -14.27 54.02 -5.31
N ILE A 11 -14.76 53.17 -6.21
CA ILE A 11 -14.05 51.93 -6.59
C ILE A 11 -14.15 51.89 -8.11
N PHE A 12 -13.18 52.52 -8.78
CA PHE A 12 -13.02 52.38 -10.21
C PHE A 12 -12.33 51.04 -10.49
N SER A 13 -13.08 50.16 -11.15
CA SER A 13 -12.70 49.49 -12.38
C SER A 13 -11.26 48.95 -12.50
N ALA A 14 -11.14 47.63 -12.46
CA ALA A 14 -10.39 46.91 -13.48
C ALA A 14 -11.26 45.74 -13.96
N ALA A 15 -12.35 46.07 -14.65
CA ALA A 15 -12.80 45.16 -15.70
C ALA A 15 -11.62 45.09 -16.67
N THR A 16 -10.89 43.97 -16.63
CA THR A 16 -9.89 43.67 -17.64
C THR A 16 -10.66 43.50 -18.94
N LEU A 17 -10.83 44.63 -19.62
CA LEU A 17 -10.98 44.68 -21.06
C LEU A 17 -9.75 43.93 -21.57
N ILE A 18 -9.90 42.62 -21.79
CA ILE A 18 -8.97 41.88 -22.63
C ILE A 18 -9.13 42.59 -23.96
N LEU A 19 -8.19 43.49 -24.22
CA LEU A 19 -7.88 43.93 -25.55
C LEU A 19 -7.58 42.61 -26.26
N LEU A 20 -8.60 42.05 -26.91
CA LEU A 20 -8.42 41.05 -27.92
C LEU A 20 -7.68 41.82 -29.00
N SER A 21 -6.35 41.91 -28.85
CA SER A 21 -5.48 42.02 -29.98
C SER A 21 -5.85 40.79 -30.80
N LEU A 22 -6.82 40.97 -31.71
CA LEU A 22 -6.77 40.32 -32.99
C LEU A 22 -5.40 40.73 -33.56
N PHE A 23 -4.35 40.06 -33.10
CA PHE A 23 -3.46 39.45 -34.04
C PHE A 23 -4.38 38.59 -34.89
N PHE A 24 -4.92 39.21 -35.94
CA PHE A 24 -4.86 38.55 -37.22
C PHE A 24 -3.40 38.12 -37.32
N PHE A 25 -3.11 36.89 -36.89
CA PHE A 25 -2.19 36.09 -37.66
C PHE A 25 -2.81 36.18 -39.05
N VAL A 26 -2.33 37.15 -39.83
CA VAL A 26 -2.28 36.99 -41.26
C VAL A 26 -1.51 35.69 -41.37
N GLU A 27 -2.23 34.58 -41.54
CA GLU A 27 -1.61 33.35 -41.94
C GLU A 27 -0.74 33.76 -43.12
N LYS A 28 0.58 33.71 -42.90
CA LYS A 28 1.51 33.90 -43.98
C LYS A 28 1.23 32.69 -44.85
N THR A 29 0.37 32.87 -45.84
CA THR A 29 -0.09 31.80 -46.71
C THR A 29 1.15 31.25 -47.38
N ASN A 30 1.64 30.15 -46.85
CA ASN A 30 2.79 29.48 -47.42
C ASN A 30 2.37 28.92 -48.77
N ALA A 31 3.30 28.98 -49.72
CA ALA A 31 3.16 28.38 -51.02
C ALA A 31 2.85 26.87 -50.90
N GLN A 32 1.59 26.48 -51.08
CA GLN A 32 1.12 25.10 -51.05
C GLN A 32 1.36 24.37 -52.38
N LEU A 33 1.57 25.11 -53.48
CA LEU A 33 1.77 24.60 -54.83
C LEU A 33 2.97 25.30 -55.47
N PHE A 34 3.62 24.64 -56.42
CA PHE A 34 4.67 25.27 -57.22
C PHE A 34 4.78 24.69 -58.63
N ILE A 35 5.45 25.44 -59.51
CA ILE A 35 5.74 25.02 -60.87
C ILE A 35 6.93 24.05 -60.83
N SER A 36 6.65 22.75 -60.96
CA SER A 36 7.67 21.69 -60.95
C SER A 36 8.40 21.56 -62.29
N GLN A 37 7.73 21.89 -63.39
CA GLN A 37 8.31 21.80 -64.73
C GLN A 37 7.77 22.88 -65.66
N TYR A 38 8.59 23.32 -66.60
CA TYR A 38 8.27 24.32 -67.61
C TYR A 38 8.88 23.91 -68.95
N ILE A 39 8.11 24.03 -70.04
CA ILE A 39 8.58 23.75 -71.40
C ILE A 39 8.20 24.85 -72.37
N GLU A 40 9.18 25.29 -73.14
CA GLU A 40 9.02 26.25 -74.23
C GLU A 40 9.82 25.80 -75.44
N THR A 41 9.26 26.02 -76.63
CA THR A 41 9.89 25.75 -77.93
C THR A 41 9.91 27.01 -78.79
N ASN A 42 10.74 26.99 -79.84
CA ASN A 42 10.90 28.08 -80.81
C ASN A 42 9.57 28.74 -81.21
N SER A 43 9.64 30.04 -81.52
CA SER A 43 8.48 30.80 -81.96
C SER A 43 7.72 30.08 -83.08
N GLY A 44 6.43 29.82 -82.85
CA GLY A 44 5.54 29.14 -83.80
C GLY A 44 5.52 27.61 -83.70
N THR A 45 6.28 27.00 -82.79
CA THR A 45 6.23 25.55 -82.53
C THR A 45 5.59 25.24 -81.17
N THR A 46 5.21 23.98 -81.00
CA THR A 46 4.73 23.37 -79.75
C THR A 46 5.67 22.20 -79.40
N PRO A 47 5.71 21.70 -78.15
CA PRO A 47 4.84 22.01 -77.00
C PRO A 47 5.17 23.30 -76.24
N LYS A 48 4.17 23.89 -75.57
CA LYS A 48 4.34 24.96 -74.56
C LYS A 48 3.47 24.66 -73.34
N GLY A 49 4.04 24.66 -72.14
CA GLY A 49 3.26 24.48 -70.92
C GLY A 49 4.05 24.42 -69.62
N ILE A 50 3.32 24.17 -68.55
CA ILE A 50 3.83 24.06 -67.18
C ILE A 50 3.21 22.86 -66.45
N GLU A 51 3.94 22.35 -65.48
CA GLU A 51 3.49 21.35 -64.53
C GLU A 51 3.45 21.96 -63.13
N ILE A 52 2.38 21.66 -62.39
CA ILE A 52 2.11 22.18 -61.05
C ILE A 52 2.07 21.01 -60.08
N PHE A 53 2.92 21.02 -59.05
CA PHE A 53 3.01 19.94 -58.07
C PHE A 53 2.34 20.32 -56.74
N ASN A 54 1.66 19.36 -56.11
CA ASN A 54 1.14 19.44 -54.74
C ASN A 54 2.05 18.69 -53.76
N PRO A 55 3.02 19.37 -53.11
CA PRO A 55 3.91 18.77 -52.10
C PRO A 55 3.20 18.47 -50.76
N THR A 56 1.94 18.88 -50.57
CA THR A 56 1.25 18.71 -49.28
C THR A 56 0.83 17.26 -49.05
N ALA A 57 0.49 16.93 -47.80
CA ALA A 57 -0.09 15.62 -47.44
C ALA A 57 -1.61 15.54 -47.67
N SER A 58 -2.23 16.58 -48.23
CA SER A 58 -3.68 16.67 -48.42
C SER A 58 -4.07 16.89 -49.87
N ASN A 59 -5.22 16.35 -50.25
CA ASN A 59 -5.81 16.61 -51.56
C ASN A 59 -6.29 18.06 -51.64
N ILE A 60 -6.02 18.73 -52.75
CA ILE A 60 -6.54 20.06 -53.04
C ILE A 60 -7.72 19.91 -53.98
N VAL A 61 -8.92 20.19 -53.49
CA VAL A 61 -10.16 20.16 -54.28
C VAL A 61 -10.39 21.56 -54.84
N PHE A 62 -10.46 21.65 -56.17
CA PHE A 62 -10.74 22.91 -56.84
C PHE A 62 -12.23 23.25 -56.78
N SER A 63 -12.52 24.53 -56.52
CA SER A 63 -13.86 25.09 -56.49
C SER A 63 -13.83 26.53 -57.03
N PRO A 64 -14.97 27.18 -57.31
CA PRO A 64 -14.99 28.59 -57.70
C PRO A 64 -14.32 29.55 -56.71
N THR A 65 -14.23 29.19 -55.42
CA THR A 65 -13.57 29.98 -54.37
C THR A 65 -12.16 29.48 -54.03
N ASN A 66 -11.78 28.30 -54.53
CA ASN A 66 -10.47 27.68 -54.35
C ASN A 66 -9.90 27.22 -55.70
N ASN A 67 -9.88 28.13 -56.67
CA ASN A 67 -9.51 27.83 -58.05
C ASN A 67 -7.99 27.90 -58.27
N LEU A 68 -7.45 27.06 -59.15
CA LEU A 68 -6.08 27.16 -59.62
C LEU A 68 -6.04 28.10 -60.82
N GLN A 69 -5.13 29.07 -60.82
CA GLN A 69 -5.07 30.11 -61.85
C GLN A 69 -3.63 30.54 -62.13
N VAL A 70 -3.28 30.61 -63.42
CA VAL A 70 -1.99 31.17 -63.87
C VAL A 70 -2.16 32.64 -64.24
N TYR A 71 -1.18 33.46 -63.86
CA TYR A 71 -1.04 34.84 -64.30
C TYR A 71 0.25 34.97 -65.11
N GLN A 72 0.25 35.76 -66.17
CA GLN A 72 1.41 35.96 -67.04
C GLN A 72 1.74 37.44 -67.23
N GLY A 73 3.02 37.78 -67.14
CA GLY A 73 3.57 39.09 -67.47
C GLY A 73 4.22 39.04 -68.84
N THR A 74 3.48 39.45 -69.87
CA THR A 74 3.91 39.30 -71.27
C THR A 74 5.04 40.26 -71.63
N ASN A 75 6.17 39.75 -72.15
CA ASN A 75 7.34 40.53 -72.56
C ASN A 75 7.75 41.61 -71.54
N GLY A 76 7.91 41.22 -70.26
CA GLY A 76 8.24 42.14 -69.17
C GLY A 76 7.08 43.00 -68.66
N GLY A 77 5.84 42.75 -69.08
CA GLY A 77 4.64 43.37 -68.52
C GLY A 77 4.28 42.89 -67.10
N ALA A 78 3.34 43.58 -66.45
CA ALA A 78 2.77 43.13 -65.18
C ALA A 78 1.98 41.82 -65.36
N CYS A 79 1.99 40.94 -64.35
CA CYS A 79 1.29 39.67 -64.42
C CYS A 79 -0.22 39.84 -64.31
N ASN A 80 -0.95 39.42 -65.34
CA ASN A 80 -2.41 39.42 -65.41
C ASN A 80 -2.95 38.00 -65.50
N ALA A 81 -4.17 37.76 -64.99
CA ALA A 81 -4.79 36.45 -65.03
C ALA A 81 -4.95 35.97 -66.48
N LEU A 82 -4.58 34.71 -66.76
CA LEU A 82 -4.82 34.07 -68.05
C LEU A 82 -6.18 33.36 -68.02
N PRO A 83 -7.25 33.89 -68.64
CA PRO A 83 -8.61 33.38 -68.42
C PRO A 83 -8.79 31.88 -68.71
N GLY A 84 -8.08 31.35 -69.71
CA GLY A 84 -8.13 29.93 -70.09
C GLY A 84 -7.44 28.96 -69.13
N THR A 85 -6.83 29.46 -68.04
CA THR A 85 -6.18 28.65 -67.00
C THR A 85 -6.96 28.63 -65.68
N ASN A 86 -8.22 29.09 -65.67
CA ASN A 86 -9.07 29.13 -64.48
C ASN A 86 -9.71 27.76 -64.18
N ILE A 87 -9.04 26.94 -63.35
CA ILE A 87 -9.51 25.59 -63.02
C ILE A 87 -10.33 25.65 -61.73
N THR A 88 -11.62 25.39 -61.84
CA THR A 88 -12.61 25.53 -60.75
C THR A 88 -13.24 24.21 -60.30
N SER A 89 -12.77 23.08 -60.84
CA SER A 89 -13.24 21.73 -60.50
C SER A 89 -12.13 20.71 -60.72
N GLY A 90 -12.20 19.59 -60.00
CA GLY A 90 -11.18 18.55 -60.01
C GLY A 90 -10.47 18.44 -58.67
N THR A 91 -9.55 17.49 -58.56
CA THR A 91 -8.77 17.28 -57.33
C THR A 91 -7.33 17.04 -57.71
N LEU A 92 -6.45 17.92 -57.27
CA LEU A 92 -5.01 17.70 -57.28
C LEU A 92 -4.63 16.97 -56.00
N ARG A 93 -4.35 15.66 -56.11
CA ARG A 93 -4.08 14.79 -54.97
C ARG A 93 -2.73 15.13 -54.31
N ALA A 94 -2.59 14.74 -53.05
CA ALA A 94 -1.33 14.85 -52.33
C ALA A 94 -0.22 14.10 -53.07
N GLY A 95 0.91 14.76 -53.35
CA GLY A 95 2.05 14.16 -54.04
C GLY A 95 1.86 13.93 -55.54
N GLU A 96 0.81 14.47 -56.16
CA GLU A 96 0.56 14.39 -57.61
C GLU A 96 0.73 15.76 -58.29
N VAL A 97 0.71 15.76 -59.63
CA VAL A 97 0.88 16.94 -60.49
C VAL A 97 -0.37 17.25 -61.33
N TRP A 98 -0.48 18.50 -61.76
CA TRP A 98 -1.44 18.97 -62.76
C TRP A 98 -0.70 19.66 -63.91
N VAL A 99 -0.97 19.24 -65.15
CA VAL A 99 -0.28 19.78 -66.34
C VAL A 99 -1.19 20.74 -67.10
N ILE A 100 -0.70 21.96 -67.38
CA ILE A 100 -1.39 22.96 -68.19
C ILE A 100 -0.54 23.25 -69.43
N GLY A 101 -1.07 23.08 -70.64
CA GLY A 101 -0.28 23.35 -71.85
C GLY A 101 -0.97 22.97 -73.16
N THR A 102 -0.21 23.05 -74.25
CA THR A 102 -0.68 22.67 -75.59
C THR A 102 -1.12 21.20 -75.65
N SER A 103 -2.01 20.86 -76.58
CA SER A 103 -2.66 19.54 -76.65
C SER A 103 -1.68 18.37 -76.84
N ASP A 104 -0.52 18.61 -77.46
CA ASP A 104 0.57 17.64 -77.56
C ASP A 104 1.23 17.36 -76.21
N LEU A 105 1.42 18.39 -75.37
CA LEU A 105 1.97 18.25 -74.01
C LEU A 105 1.00 17.53 -73.08
N THR A 106 -0.28 17.90 -73.11
CA THR A 106 -1.30 17.25 -72.26
C THR A 106 -1.53 15.80 -72.69
N ALA A 107 -1.53 15.50 -73.99
CA ALA A 107 -1.58 14.12 -74.49
C ALA A 107 -0.32 13.31 -74.09
N TYR A 108 0.86 13.93 -74.08
CA TYR A 108 2.08 13.30 -73.60
C TYR A 108 1.98 12.95 -72.12
N ALA A 109 1.57 13.91 -71.28
CA ALA A 109 1.42 13.72 -69.84
C ALA A 109 0.41 12.60 -69.50
N ILE A 110 -0.74 12.57 -70.18
CA ILE A 110 -1.74 11.50 -70.02
C ILE A 110 -1.16 10.12 -70.37
N SER A 111 -0.32 10.05 -71.40
CA SER A 111 0.22 8.77 -71.90
C SER A 111 1.45 8.27 -71.12
N ASN A 112 2.21 9.17 -70.48
CA ASN A 112 3.52 8.86 -69.91
C ASN A 112 3.66 9.20 -68.42
N GLY A 113 2.74 9.97 -67.83
CA GLY A 113 2.79 10.36 -66.42
C GLY A 113 2.31 9.27 -65.47
N THR A 114 2.98 9.10 -64.34
CA THR A 114 2.58 8.16 -63.28
C THR A 114 1.95 8.83 -62.06
N ASP A 115 2.13 10.15 -61.89
CA ASP A 115 1.66 10.91 -60.72
C ASP A 115 0.71 12.04 -61.12
N LEU A 116 -0.10 11.83 -62.16
CA LEU A 116 -0.93 12.87 -62.79
C LEU A 116 -2.37 12.88 -62.23
N SER A 117 -2.74 13.97 -61.56
CA SER A 117 -4.13 14.21 -61.11
C SER A 117 -5.05 14.73 -62.22
N GLY A 118 -4.52 15.44 -63.20
CA GLY A 118 -5.31 16.02 -64.28
C GLY A 118 -4.52 16.91 -65.24
N THR A 119 -5.16 17.28 -66.36
CA THR A 119 -4.59 18.19 -67.37
C THR A 119 -5.54 19.32 -67.72
N THR A 120 -5.01 20.39 -68.31
CA THR A 120 -5.80 21.50 -68.86
C THR A 120 -5.18 21.98 -70.17
N ASP A 121 -5.93 21.83 -71.26
CA ASP A 121 -5.50 22.29 -72.57
C ASP A 121 -5.50 23.82 -72.62
N PHE A 122 -4.31 24.40 -72.81
CA PHE A 122 -4.13 25.84 -72.98
C PHE A 122 -2.90 26.14 -73.85
N GLY A 123 -3.12 26.83 -74.97
CA GLY A 123 -2.04 27.25 -75.87
C GLY A 123 -1.29 28.46 -75.32
N PHE A 124 -0.27 28.24 -74.48
CA PHE A 124 0.57 29.32 -74.00
C PHE A 124 1.28 30.05 -75.15
N ALA A 125 1.30 31.38 -75.07
CA ALA A 125 1.99 32.24 -76.02
C ALA A 125 3.37 32.72 -75.51
N PHE A 126 3.81 32.25 -74.34
CA PHE A 126 5.10 32.67 -73.79
C PHE A 126 6.26 32.30 -74.73
N ASN A 127 7.28 33.15 -74.81
CA ASN A 127 8.41 33.05 -75.73
C ASN A 127 9.76 33.18 -75.02
N GLY A 128 9.79 32.84 -73.74
CA GLY A 128 10.98 32.77 -72.91
C GLY A 128 11.23 34.00 -72.03
N ASN A 129 10.65 35.16 -72.36
CA ASN A 129 10.76 36.40 -71.60
C ASN A 129 9.45 36.79 -70.86
N ASP A 130 8.56 35.83 -70.62
CA ASP A 130 7.31 36.00 -69.89
C ASP A 130 7.38 35.44 -68.46
N ALA A 131 7.06 36.28 -67.48
CA ALA A 131 7.00 35.84 -66.09
C ALA A 131 5.65 35.17 -65.80
N LEU A 132 5.62 34.21 -64.88
CA LEU A 132 4.39 33.56 -64.40
C LEU A 132 4.19 33.76 -62.90
N GLN A 133 2.92 33.84 -62.48
CA GLN A 133 2.53 33.58 -61.10
C GLN A 133 1.52 32.45 -61.06
N LEU A 134 1.65 31.59 -60.05
CA LEU A 134 0.68 30.57 -59.72
C LEU A 134 -0.19 31.03 -58.54
N ARG A 135 -1.51 30.94 -58.65
CA ARG A 135 -2.44 31.28 -57.57
C ARG A 135 -3.44 30.18 -57.30
N LEU A 136 -3.77 30.00 -56.02
CA LEU A 136 -4.82 29.09 -55.53
C LEU A 136 -5.80 29.88 -54.66
N GLY A 137 -7.09 29.90 -55.01
CA GLY A 137 -8.10 30.69 -54.29
C GLY A 137 -7.79 32.19 -54.24
N GLY A 138 -7.08 32.70 -55.25
CA GLY A 138 -6.60 34.10 -55.32
C GLY A 138 -5.27 34.37 -54.59
N VAL A 139 -4.77 33.44 -53.78
CA VAL A 139 -3.53 33.56 -53.01
C VAL A 139 -2.32 33.18 -53.87
N LEU A 140 -1.24 33.97 -53.80
CA LEU A 140 0.01 33.70 -54.53
C LEU A 140 0.73 32.47 -53.94
N GLN A 141 1.00 31.49 -54.80
CA GLN A 141 1.66 30.24 -54.45
C GLN A 141 3.10 30.20 -54.96
N ASP A 142 3.34 30.52 -56.22
CA ASP A 142 4.69 30.45 -56.80
C ASP A 142 4.91 31.53 -57.85
N VAL A 143 6.18 31.87 -58.09
CA VAL A 143 6.59 32.80 -59.14
C VAL A 143 7.68 32.20 -60.02
N PHE A 144 7.58 32.47 -61.31
CA PHE A 144 8.54 32.05 -62.32
C PHE A 144 9.02 33.28 -63.09
N GLY A 145 10.28 33.67 -62.93
CA GLY A 145 10.80 34.94 -63.41
C GLY A 145 10.37 36.14 -62.54
N THR A 146 10.32 37.33 -63.13
CA THR A 146 9.96 38.59 -62.45
C THR A 146 8.90 39.35 -63.23
N CYS A 147 7.68 39.45 -62.69
CA CYS A 147 6.61 40.24 -63.32
C CYS A 147 7.00 41.72 -63.42
N GLY A 148 6.73 42.37 -64.55
CA GLY A 148 7.07 43.79 -64.77
C GLY A 148 8.53 44.05 -65.18
N SER A 149 9.33 43.02 -65.43
CA SER A 149 10.73 43.16 -65.86
C SER A 149 11.01 42.29 -67.08
N ASP A 150 11.57 42.88 -68.14
CA ASP A 150 11.97 42.18 -69.36
C ASP A 150 13.41 41.64 -69.25
N PRO A 151 13.65 40.32 -69.33
CA PRO A 151 15.00 39.74 -69.36
C PRO A 151 15.67 39.81 -70.75
N GLY A 152 15.04 40.42 -71.75
CA GLY A 152 15.47 40.38 -73.14
C GLY A 152 14.87 39.17 -73.85
N SER A 153 15.67 38.15 -74.16
CA SER A 153 15.17 36.94 -74.83
C SER A 153 14.75 35.82 -73.86
N ALA A 154 15.39 35.73 -72.69
CA ALA A 154 15.11 34.70 -71.68
C ALA A 154 15.76 35.03 -70.33
N TRP A 155 15.20 34.51 -69.24
CA TRP A 155 15.98 34.31 -68.03
C TRP A 155 16.90 33.10 -68.22
N SER A 156 18.19 33.25 -67.88
CA SER A 156 19.16 32.18 -68.05
C SER A 156 20.26 32.20 -66.99
N GLY A 157 20.86 31.04 -66.74
CA GLY A 157 22.03 30.89 -65.88
C GLY A 157 22.49 29.45 -65.82
N SER A 158 23.79 29.22 -65.73
CA SER A 158 24.40 27.88 -65.56
C SER A 158 23.86 26.78 -66.48
N GLY A 159 23.53 27.10 -67.74
CA GLY A 159 23.00 26.15 -68.73
C GLY A 159 21.47 26.03 -68.78
N VAL A 160 20.75 26.60 -67.80
CA VAL A 160 19.29 26.64 -67.72
C VAL A 160 18.76 27.91 -68.37
N SER A 161 17.76 27.78 -69.23
CA SER A 161 17.13 28.88 -69.97
C SER A 161 15.61 28.71 -69.98
N THR A 162 14.86 29.80 -69.85
CA THR A 162 13.40 29.82 -70.02
C THR A 162 12.95 29.86 -71.48
N ALA A 163 13.87 30.09 -72.41
CA ALA A 163 13.64 29.93 -73.85
C ALA A 163 14.22 28.62 -74.36
N ASN A 164 13.46 27.95 -75.21
CA ASN A 164 13.78 26.78 -76.01
C ASN A 164 14.34 25.61 -75.20
N GLN A 165 13.81 25.40 -73.99
CA GLN A 165 14.18 24.27 -73.14
C GLN A 165 12.97 23.65 -72.44
N ASN A 166 13.11 22.38 -72.10
CA ASN A 166 12.35 21.71 -71.06
C ASN A 166 13.19 21.75 -69.77
N ILE A 167 12.69 22.41 -68.73
CA ILE A 167 13.39 22.56 -67.45
C ILE A 167 12.49 22.09 -66.30
N GLN A 168 13.07 21.41 -65.31
CA GLN A 168 12.38 20.90 -64.12
C GLN A 168 13.04 21.41 -62.86
N THR A 169 12.32 21.41 -61.74
CA THR A 169 12.91 21.78 -60.44
C THR A 169 13.99 20.80 -60.02
N LYS A 170 15.07 21.32 -59.44
CA LYS A 170 16.15 20.50 -58.85
C LYS A 170 15.62 19.61 -57.72
N THR A 171 16.21 18.44 -57.56
CA THR A 171 15.94 17.52 -56.44
C THR A 171 15.98 18.26 -55.09
N GLY A 172 14.94 18.06 -54.27
CA GLY A 172 14.82 18.65 -52.93
C GLY A 172 14.14 20.02 -52.88
N ILE A 173 13.76 20.61 -54.01
CA ILE A 173 12.90 21.80 -54.03
C ILE A 173 11.44 21.35 -53.94
N CYS A 174 10.85 21.51 -52.76
CA CYS A 174 9.51 21.00 -52.45
C CYS A 174 8.54 22.09 -52.01
N SER A 175 8.83 23.34 -52.35
CA SER A 175 7.97 24.49 -52.06
C SER A 175 8.09 25.56 -53.13
N GLY A 176 6.98 26.30 -53.33
CA GLY A 176 6.97 27.49 -54.18
C GLY A 176 7.73 28.64 -53.54
N THR A 177 8.06 29.63 -54.35
CA THR A 177 8.61 30.91 -53.88
C THR A 177 7.66 32.03 -54.24
N THR A 178 7.43 32.94 -53.31
CA THR A 178 6.75 34.21 -53.58
C THR A 178 7.75 35.34 -53.87
N THR A 179 9.05 35.04 -53.78
CA THR A 179 10.14 35.96 -54.13
C THR A 179 10.56 35.75 -55.57
N TYR A 180 10.51 36.82 -56.37
CA TYR A 180 10.92 36.81 -57.76
C TYR A 180 12.40 36.48 -57.93
N TRP A 181 12.74 35.91 -59.09
CA TRP A 181 14.10 35.55 -59.44
C TRP A 181 14.40 35.90 -60.90
N THR A 182 15.68 36.10 -61.19
CA THR A 182 16.19 36.37 -62.55
C THR A 182 17.14 35.29 -63.07
N ASN A 183 17.58 34.37 -62.21
CA ASN A 183 18.42 33.24 -62.57
C ASN A 183 17.64 31.92 -62.33
N PRO A 184 17.19 31.22 -63.39
CA PRO A 184 16.42 29.99 -63.26
C PRO A 184 17.23 28.85 -62.65
N SER A 185 18.56 28.84 -62.78
CA SER A 185 19.38 27.74 -62.26
C SER A 185 19.45 27.66 -60.75
N LEU A 186 18.92 28.65 -60.04
CA LEU A 186 18.74 28.57 -58.59
C LEU A 186 17.67 27.55 -58.21
N ARG A 187 16.71 27.29 -59.10
CA ARG A 187 15.57 26.39 -58.84
C ARG A 187 15.43 25.26 -59.85
N PHE A 188 15.81 25.49 -61.09
CA PHE A 188 15.59 24.55 -62.19
C PHE A 188 16.89 23.95 -62.70
N GLU A 189 16.77 22.81 -63.37
CA GLU A 189 17.79 22.13 -64.16
C GLU A 189 17.21 21.78 -65.53
N THR A 190 18.09 21.70 -66.54
CA THR A 190 17.68 21.41 -67.91
C THR A 190 17.43 19.91 -68.08
N VAL A 191 16.22 19.56 -68.51
CA VAL A 191 15.84 18.19 -68.90
C VAL A 191 16.17 17.94 -70.37
N SER A 192 15.85 18.91 -71.24
CA SER A 192 16.14 18.83 -72.67
C SER A 192 16.39 20.20 -73.28
N THR A 193 17.37 20.27 -74.19
CA THR A 193 17.60 21.40 -75.10
C THR A 193 16.92 21.21 -76.47
N ASP A 194 16.23 20.09 -76.67
CA ASP A 194 15.33 19.83 -77.82
C ASP A 194 13.90 19.59 -77.31
N PRO A 195 13.22 20.64 -76.81
CA PRO A 195 11.88 20.52 -76.23
C PRO A 195 10.79 20.18 -77.26
N VAL A 196 11.06 20.33 -78.57
CA VAL A 196 10.11 19.98 -79.63
C VAL A 196 9.87 18.47 -79.65
N ASN A 197 10.91 17.67 -79.40
CA ASN A 197 10.85 16.21 -79.45
C ASN A 197 10.95 15.55 -78.07
N ASN A 198 11.16 16.31 -76.99
CA ASN A 198 11.44 15.75 -75.67
C ASN A 198 10.69 16.49 -74.54
N MET A 199 9.55 15.91 -74.18
CA MET A 199 8.66 16.31 -73.07
C MET A 199 8.92 15.49 -71.79
N THR A 200 10.05 14.79 -71.68
CA THR A 200 10.35 13.93 -70.51
C THR A 200 10.16 14.69 -69.20
N GLY A 201 9.58 14.01 -68.21
CA GLY A 201 9.27 14.55 -66.89
C GLY A 201 7.77 14.84 -66.70
N PHE A 202 7.10 15.43 -67.69
CA PHE A 202 5.72 15.88 -67.54
C PHE A 202 4.76 14.73 -67.19
N GLY A 203 3.97 14.95 -66.14
CA GLY A 203 3.06 13.97 -65.54
C GLY A 203 3.66 13.16 -64.38
N ASN A 204 4.87 13.48 -63.92
CA ASN A 204 5.55 12.78 -62.83
C ASN A 204 5.97 13.76 -61.74
N ALA A 205 5.79 13.38 -60.47
CA ALA A 205 6.13 14.25 -59.35
C ALA A 205 7.65 14.47 -59.24
N PRO A 206 8.12 15.64 -58.76
CA PRO A 206 9.54 15.89 -58.52
C PRO A 206 10.17 14.87 -57.57
N VAL A 207 11.29 14.29 -58.00
CA VAL A 207 12.08 13.35 -57.18
C VAL A 207 12.63 14.07 -55.95
N GLY A 208 12.48 13.44 -54.78
CA GLY A 208 13.01 13.95 -53.51
C GLY A 208 12.03 14.80 -52.69
N CYS A 209 10.78 14.95 -53.13
CA CYS A 209 9.73 15.59 -52.35
C CYS A 209 8.83 14.56 -51.66
N THR A 210 8.95 14.47 -50.34
CA THR A 210 8.06 13.68 -49.48
C THR A 210 7.08 14.61 -48.77
N SER A 211 5.80 14.25 -48.73
CA SER A 211 4.79 15.04 -48.03
C SER A 211 5.12 15.16 -46.54
N ASN A 212 4.93 16.37 -46.00
CA ASN A 212 5.13 16.62 -44.59
C ASN A 212 4.03 15.92 -43.77
N SER A 213 4.43 15.12 -42.81
CA SER A 213 3.53 14.49 -41.84
C SER A 213 4.12 14.58 -40.44
N ILE A 214 3.26 14.49 -39.42
CA ILE A 214 3.67 14.44 -38.02
C ILE A 214 2.90 13.31 -37.35
N SER A 215 3.60 12.50 -36.56
CA SER A 215 3.01 11.47 -35.72
C SER A 215 3.34 11.76 -34.25
N THR A 216 2.31 12.01 -33.44
CA THR A 216 2.48 12.14 -32.00
C THR A 216 2.61 10.75 -31.41
N SER A 217 3.70 10.50 -30.70
CA SER A 217 3.94 9.21 -30.07
C SER A 217 3.07 9.04 -28.81
N ALA A 218 3.00 7.81 -28.29
CA ALA A 218 2.26 7.53 -27.06
C ALA A 218 2.78 8.39 -25.89
N ILE A 219 1.85 8.98 -25.14
CA ILE A 219 2.17 9.81 -23.98
C ILE A 219 2.12 8.94 -22.72
N ALA A 220 3.22 8.90 -21.97
CA ALA A 220 3.31 8.21 -20.70
C ALA A 220 2.85 9.12 -19.53
N GLY A 221 2.45 8.49 -18.41
CA GLY A 221 2.13 9.20 -17.17
C GLY A 221 0.64 9.46 -16.91
N SER A 222 -0.26 9.07 -17.82
CA SER A 222 -1.70 9.07 -17.55
C SER A 222 -2.05 7.99 -16.51
N PRO A 223 -2.90 8.25 -15.51
CA PRO A 223 -3.68 9.48 -15.30
C PRO A 223 -2.86 10.68 -14.79
N PHE A 224 -3.13 11.86 -15.34
CA PHE A 224 -2.50 13.12 -14.96
C PHE A 224 -3.30 13.83 -13.88
N CYS A 225 -2.62 14.22 -12.80
CA CYS A 225 -3.22 15.00 -11.72
C CYS A 225 -3.02 16.49 -11.94
N VAL A 226 -4.11 17.25 -11.92
CA VAL A 226 -4.08 18.71 -11.91
C VAL A 226 -5.02 19.22 -10.82
N THR A 227 -4.78 20.44 -10.38
CA THR A 227 -5.62 21.12 -9.40
C THR A 227 -6.05 22.49 -9.93
N ALA A 228 -6.86 23.21 -9.16
CA ALA A 228 -7.25 24.57 -9.53
C ALA A 228 -6.05 25.53 -9.67
N SER A 229 -4.95 25.29 -8.94
CA SER A 229 -3.78 26.16 -8.90
C SER A 229 -2.53 25.57 -9.57
N ASN A 230 -2.46 24.24 -9.73
CA ASN A 230 -1.27 23.56 -10.24
C ASN A 230 -1.59 22.77 -11.51
N GLY A 231 -0.86 23.07 -12.58
CA GLY A 231 -0.80 22.24 -13.79
C GLY A 231 0.22 21.11 -13.63
N LEU A 232 0.41 20.33 -14.70
CA LEU A 232 1.32 19.18 -14.71
C LEU A 232 2.21 19.19 -15.94
N ALA A 233 3.53 19.07 -15.74
CA ALA A 233 4.47 18.91 -16.83
C ALA A 233 4.29 17.55 -17.51
N VAL A 234 4.32 17.54 -18.84
CA VAL A 234 4.19 16.33 -19.67
C VAL A 234 5.13 16.41 -20.87
N ASN A 235 5.79 15.30 -21.18
CA ASN A 235 6.66 15.20 -22.34
C ASN A 235 5.86 14.68 -23.54
N VAL A 236 5.92 15.39 -24.66
CA VAL A 236 5.19 15.06 -25.90
C VAL A 236 6.18 14.69 -27.00
N PRO A 237 6.58 13.41 -27.09
CA PRO A 237 7.42 12.91 -28.17
C PRO A 237 6.67 12.87 -29.51
N PHE A 238 7.37 13.19 -30.60
CA PHE A 238 6.83 13.11 -31.95
C PHE A 238 7.91 12.71 -32.98
N THR A 239 7.45 12.21 -34.11
CA THR A 239 8.24 12.04 -35.34
C THR A 239 7.56 12.79 -36.49
N SER A 240 8.32 13.14 -37.51
CA SER A 240 7.79 13.74 -38.74
C SER A 240 8.52 13.27 -39.99
N SER A 241 7.90 13.45 -41.15
CA SER A 241 8.49 13.25 -42.48
C SER A 241 8.45 14.56 -43.27
N GLY A 242 9.17 14.61 -44.39
CA GLY A 242 9.24 15.79 -45.23
C GLY A 242 10.31 16.80 -44.80
N THR A 243 10.22 18.01 -45.36
CA THR A 243 11.17 19.11 -45.09
C THR A 243 10.44 20.25 -44.39
N TYR A 244 10.90 20.63 -43.20
CA TYR A 244 10.38 21.77 -42.44
C TYR A 244 11.31 22.97 -42.60
N ASN A 245 10.72 24.15 -42.82
CA ASN A 245 11.47 25.36 -43.14
C ASN A 245 12.15 25.96 -41.90
N GLY A 246 13.26 26.66 -42.11
CA GLY A 246 13.98 27.34 -41.02
C GLY A 246 13.06 28.29 -40.25
N GLY A 247 12.99 28.12 -38.92
CA GLY A 247 12.07 28.85 -38.05
C GLY A 247 10.74 28.13 -37.77
N ASN A 248 10.57 26.88 -38.22
CA ASN A 248 9.41 26.05 -37.88
C ASN A 248 9.24 25.86 -36.37
N ILE A 249 7.99 25.93 -35.90
CA ILE A 249 7.60 25.70 -34.52
C ILE A 249 6.64 24.50 -34.48
N TYR A 250 7.06 23.43 -33.81
CA TYR A 250 6.16 22.35 -33.42
C TYR A 250 5.40 22.77 -32.16
N THR A 251 4.08 22.60 -32.11
CA THR A 251 3.22 22.95 -30.97
C THR A 251 2.40 21.74 -30.53
N ALA A 252 2.49 21.39 -29.25
CA ALA A 252 1.66 20.36 -28.64
C ALA A 252 0.29 20.96 -28.25
N GLN A 253 -0.77 20.27 -28.63
CA GLN A 253 -2.15 20.66 -28.42
C GLN A 253 -2.89 19.61 -27.59
N LEU A 254 -3.58 20.03 -26.53
CA LEU A 254 -4.50 19.22 -25.74
C LEU A 254 -5.92 19.34 -26.31
N SER A 255 -6.61 18.22 -26.47
CA SER A 255 -8.02 18.17 -26.87
C SER A 255 -8.95 18.68 -25.75
N ASP A 256 -10.25 18.80 -26.03
CA ASP A 256 -11.25 18.88 -24.98
C ASP A 256 -11.48 17.54 -24.26
N VAL A 257 -12.38 17.55 -23.26
CA VAL A 257 -12.73 16.40 -22.42
C VAL A 257 -13.33 15.21 -23.19
N ALA A 258 -13.83 15.45 -24.41
CA ALA A 258 -14.39 14.42 -25.30
C ALA A 258 -13.37 13.91 -26.33
N GLY A 259 -12.13 14.41 -26.31
CA GLY A 259 -11.08 14.03 -27.26
C GLY A 259 -11.07 14.84 -28.55
N SER A 260 -11.84 15.94 -28.64
CA SER A 260 -11.95 16.75 -29.85
C SER A 260 -10.92 17.88 -29.90
N PHE A 261 -10.36 18.13 -31.09
CA PHE A 261 -9.44 19.24 -31.37
C PHE A 261 -10.12 20.41 -32.11
N ALA A 262 -11.43 20.60 -31.91
CA ALA A 262 -12.16 21.74 -32.48
C ALA A 262 -11.73 23.09 -31.85
N THR A 263 -11.46 23.08 -30.54
CA THR A 263 -10.92 24.21 -29.78
C THR A 263 -9.77 23.74 -28.89
N PRO A 264 -8.62 23.36 -29.48
CA PRO A 264 -7.52 22.79 -28.73
C PRO A 264 -6.84 23.84 -27.84
N THR A 265 -6.21 23.37 -26.76
CA THR A 265 -5.36 24.22 -25.91
C THR A 265 -3.90 23.95 -26.23
N ASP A 266 -3.14 24.99 -26.61
CA ASP A 266 -1.70 24.88 -26.80
C ASP A 266 -1.01 24.70 -25.43
N ILE A 267 -0.23 23.63 -25.28
CA ILE A 267 0.36 23.23 -23.99
C ILE A 267 1.90 23.26 -23.99
N GLY A 268 2.54 23.46 -25.14
CA GLY A 268 3.99 23.59 -25.27
C GLY A 268 4.44 23.73 -26.71
N SER A 269 5.66 24.19 -26.94
CA SER A 269 6.21 24.40 -28.28
C SER A 269 7.71 24.09 -28.37
N LEU A 270 8.20 23.75 -29.56
CA LEU A 270 9.60 23.49 -29.88
C LEU A 270 9.95 24.12 -31.24
N ASN A 271 10.89 25.07 -31.27
CA ASN A 271 11.46 25.59 -32.51
C ASN A 271 12.49 24.59 -33.05
N SER A 272 12.16 23.93 -34.16
CA SER A 272 13.01 22.89 -34.76
C SER A 272 12.54 22.56 -36.17
N THR A 273 13.49 22.12 -37.00
CA THR A 273 13.22 21.48 -38.30
C THR A 273 13.55 19.98 -38.30
N ALA A 274 13.98 19.44 -37.15
CA ALA A 274 14.34 18.04 -37.02
C ALA A 274 13.09 17.15 -37.11
N ASN A 275 13.23 16.02 -37.81
CA ASN A 275 12.15 15.08 -38.05
C ASN A 275 11.80 14.17 -36.86
N SER A 276 12.28 14.52 -35.68
CA SER A 276 11.90 13.91 -34.40
C SER A 276 12.24 14.85 -33.26
N GLY A 277 11.54 14.72 -32.14
CA GLY A 277 11.77 15.54 -30.97
C GLY A 277 10.84 15.22 -29.80
N THR A 278 11.02 15.95 -28.71
CA THR A 278 10.11 15.93 -27.55
C THR A 278 9.79 17.37 -27.16
N ILE A 279 8.51 17.70 -27.11
CA ILE A 279 8.03 18.99 -26.63
C ILE A 279 7.82 18.87 -25.12
N ASN A 280 8.48 19.74 -24.35
CA ASN A 280 8.21 19.90 -22.93
C ASN A 280 6.93 20.75 -22.80
N ALA A 281 5.83 20.11 -22.43
CA ALA A 281 4.52 20.73 -22.34
C ALA A 281 4.01 20.78 -20.88
N THR A 282 2.95 21.54 -20.63
CA THR A 282 2.27 21.60 -19.34
C THR A 282 0.77 21.54 -19.55
N ILE A 283 0.12 20.52 -18.98
CA ILE A 283 -1.34 20.49 -18.84
C ILE A 283 -1.73 21.63 -17.90
N PRO A 284 -2.58 22.58 -18.32
CA PRO A 284 -2.89 23.75 -17.51
C PRO A 284 -3.57 23.41 -16.18
N ALA A 285 -3.28 24.21 -15.15
CA ALA A 285 -4.10 24.23 -13.93
C ALA A 285 -5.56 24.51 -14.28
N GLY A 286 -6.51 23.95 -13.54
CA GLY A 286 -7.93 24.15 -13.82
C GLY A 286 -8.50 23.25 -14.91
N THR A 287 -7.69 22.43 -15.60
CA THR A 287 -8.20 21.51 -16.62
C THR A 287 -9.19 20.54 -15.97
N SER A 288 -10.39 20.46 -16.52
CA SER A 288 -11.47 19.62 -15.97
C SER A 288 -11.12 18.14 -16.06
N GLY A 289 -11.59 17.36 -15.09
CA GLY A 289 -11.38 15.92 -15.06
C GLY A 289 -12.12 15.21 -16.20
N GLY A 290 -11.52 14.16 -16.75
CA GLY A 290 -12.11 13.34 -17.80
C GLY A 290 -11.15 12.28 -18.32
N SER A 291 -11.67 11.27 -19.04
CA SER A 291 -10.93 10.07 -19.43
C SER A 291 -10.79 9.89 -20.95
N ALA A 292 -11.01 10.94 -21.74
CA ALA A 292 -10.96 10.88 -23.21
C ALA A 292 -10.04 11.93 -23.84
N TYR A 293 -9.21 12.61 -23.05
CA TYR A 293 -8.26 13.60 -23.56
C TYR A 293 -7.26 12.96 -24.53
N ARG A 294 -6.82 13.75 -25.52
CA ARG A 294 -5.79 13.41 -26.51
C ARG A 294 -4.81 14.56 -26.64
N ILE A 295 -3.57 14.24 -27.02
CA ILE A 295 -2.56 15.23 -27.38
C ILE A 295 -2.13 14.99 -28.82
N ARG A 296 -2.01 16.07 -29.61
CA ARG A 296 -1.42 16.04 -30.96
C ARG A 296 -0.35 17.11 -31.10
N VAL A 297 0.50 16.97 -32.11
CA VAL A 297 1.50 17.99 -32.49
C VAL A 297 1.15 18.59 -33.86
N ILE A 298 1.26 19.92 -33.97
CA ILE A 298 1.16 20.66 -35.24
C ILE A 298 2.49 21.35 -35.54
N ALA A 299 2.78 21.65 -36.80
CA ALA A 299 3.92 22.46 -37.24
C ALA A 299 3.46 23.75 -37.91
N SER A 300 4.25 24.82 -37.79
CA SER A 300 3.94 26.12 -38.38
C SER A 300 4.40 26.25 -39.83
N ASP A 301 5.50 25.60 -40.23
CA ASP A 301 6.13 25.83 -41.53
C ASP A 301 6.85 24.60 -42.14
N PRO A 302 6.30 23.96 -43.18
CA PRO A 302 4.94 24.20 -43.69
C PRO A 302 3.88 23.79 -42.65
N SER A 303 2.72 24.45 -42.68
CA SER A 303 1.61 24.13 -41.78
C SER A 303 1.21 22.67 -41.94
N THR A 304 1.35 21.89 -40.87
CA THR A 304 1.11 20.45 -40.88
C THR A 304 0.42 20.05 -39.58
N THR A 305 -0.71 19.34 -39.68
CA THR A 305 -1.41 18.77 -38.52
C THR A 305 -1.03 17.32 -38.37
N GLY A 306 -0.51 16.93 -37.20
CA GLY A 306 -0.15 15.55 -36.89
C GLY A 306 -1.30 14.69 -36.40
N SER A 307 -1.08 13.37 -36.39
CA SER A 307 -1.95 12.44 -35.67
C SER A 307 -1.87 12.67 -34.17
N ASP A 308 -2.94 12.32 -33.45
CA ASP A 308 -2.90 12.26 -31.99
C ASP A 308 -2.08 11.08 -31.47
N ASN A 309 -1.92 11.02 -30.14
CA ASN A 309 -1.12 10.05 -29.41
C ASN A 309 -1.66 8.60 -29.39
N GLY A 310 -2.76 8.30 -30.08
CA GLY A 310 -3.26 6.94 -30.29
C GLY A 310 -4.13 6.35 -29.17
N SER A 311 -3.95 6.78 -27.90
CA SER A 311 -4.76 6.33 -26.75
C SER A 311 -5.39 7.47 -25.95
N ASN A 312 -6.51 7.18 -25.27
CA ASN A 312 -7.14 8.15 -24.36
C ASN A 312 -6.26 8.40 -23.14
N LEU A 313 -6.22 9.66 -22.72
CA LEU A 313 -5.56 10.12 -21.51
C LEU A 313 -6.61 10.52 -20.48
N THR A 314 -6.32 10.22 -19.21
CA THR A 314 -7.17 10.60 -18.08
C THR A 314 -6.54 11.78 -17.36
N ILE A 315 -7.35 12.82 -17.12
CA ILE A 315 -7.02 13.94 -16.24
C ILE A 315 -7.91 13.84 -15.01
N VAL A 316 -7.30 13.88 -13.83
CA VAL A 316 -7.98 13.92 -12.53
C VAL A 316 -7.89 15.33 -12.00
N PHE A 317 -9.05 15.93 -11.73
CA PHE A 317 -9.17 17.28 -11.19
C PHE A 317 -9.42 17.21 -9.68
N SER A 318 -8.37 17.46 -8.90
CA SER A 318 -8.28 17.38 -7.43
C SER A 318 -8.00 15.99 -6.81
N PRO A 319 -7.38 15.94 -5.61
CA PRO A 319 -7.11 14.70 -4.90
C PRO A 319 -8.38 13.91 -4.58
N GLN A 320 -8.31 12.60 -4.78
CA GLN A 320 -9.40 11.68 -4.50
C GLN A 320 -9.34 11.19 -3.05
N ASP A 321 -10.49 10.95 -2.44
CA ASP A 321 -10.57 10.34 -1.11
C ASP A 321 -10.05 8.90 -1.11
N VAL A 322 -9.54 8.47 0.05
CA VAL A 322 -9.19 7.05 0.27
C VAL A 322 -10.43 6.17 0.18
N SER A 323 -10.24 4.87 -0.07
CA SER A 323 -11.32 3.87 0.01
C SER A 323 -11.01 2.84 1.10
N GLY A 324 -11.97 1.98 1.45
CA GLY A 324 -11.76 0.90 2.42
C GLY A 324 -11.31 1.37 3.82
N ALA A 325 -11.73 2.57 4.24
CA ALA A 325 -11.38 3.10 5.54
C ALA A 325 -12.00 2.26 6.66
N GLY A 326 -11.20 1.90 7.66
CA GLY A 326 -11.63 1.13 8.84
C GLY A 326 -10.94 1.62 10.11
N ALA A 327 -11.58 1.39 11.25
CA ALA A 327 -11.03 1.64 12.57
C ALA A 327 -11.26 0.41 13.45
N ILE A 328 -10.18 -0.22 13.91
CA ILE A 328 -10.20 -1.46 14.67
C ILE A 328 -9.79 -1.13 16.11
N SER A 329 -10.70 -1.33 17.05
CA SER A 329 -10.45 -1.04 18.47
C SER A 329 -9.43 -1.99 19.08
N GLY A 330 -8.47 -1.45 19.82
CA GLY A 330 -7.61 -2.18 20.74
C GLY A 330 -7.72 -1.64 22.17
N ASN A 331 -6.79 -2.06 23.03
CA ASN A 331 -6.68 -1.56 24.40
C ASN A 331 -5.87 -0.27 24.43
N THR A 332 -6.54 0.86 24.71
CA THR A 332 -5.96 2.22 24.63
C THR A 332 -5.43 2.60 23.25
N THR A 333 -5.79 1.82 22.23
CA THR A 333 -5.33 1.98 20.84
C THR A 333 -6.46 1.80 19.84
N VAL A 334 -6.29 2.36 18.65
CA VAL A 334 -7.12 2.07 17.47
C VAL A 334 -6.22 1.95 16.24
N ASP A 335 -6.34 0.85 15.51
CA ASP A 335 -5.73 0.71 14.20
C ASP A 335 -6.64 1.31 13.13
N VAL A 336 -6.17 2.38 12.50
CA VAL A 336 -6.85 3.02 11.38
C VAL A 336 -6.24 2.49 10.09
N VAL A 337 -7.05 1.97 9.19
CA VAL A 337 -6.62 1.36 7.92
C VAL A 337 -7.37 1.98 6.74
N TRP A 338 -6.75 2.03 5.56
CA TRP A 338 -7.36 2.53 4.34
C TRP A 338 -6.67 1.98 3.08
N THR A 339 -7.26 2.26 1.92
CA THR A 339 -6.68 2.02 0.60
C THR A 339 -6.36 3.35 -0.07
N ASN A 340 -5.11 3.54 -0.49
CA ASN A 340 -4.67 4.76 -1.15
C ASN A 340 -5.35 4.92 -2.53
N PRO A 341 -5.67 6.16 -2.97
CA PRO A 341 -6.19 6.39 -4.30
C PRO A 341 -5.22 5.93 -5.38
N ALA A 342 -5.74 5.51 -6.54
CA ALA A 342 -4.91 5.07 -7.67
C ALA A 342 -4.05 6.20 -8.27
N ALA A 343 -4.47 7.46 -8.12
CA ALA A 343 -3.78 8.62 -8.64
C ALA A 343 -4.13 9.90 -7.88
N CYS A 344 -3.37 10.96 -8.15
CA CYS A 344 -3.63 12.33 -7.70
C CYS A 344 -3.53 12.55 -6.19
N TYR A 345 -2.47 12.02 -5.58
CA TYR A 345 -2.06 12.40 -4.22
C TYR A 345 -0.54 12.27 -4.08
N ASP A 346 0.04 13.11 -3.23
CA ASP A 346 1.44 13.08 -2.84
C ASP A 346 1.59 12.65 -1.37
N GLU A 347 0.52 12.77 -0.57
CA GLU A 347 0.54 12.54 0.89
C GLU A 347 -0.86 12.19 1.43
N ILE A 348 -0.89 11.38 2.48
CA ILE A 348 -2.04 11.08 3.34
C ILE A 348 -1.83 11.76 4.69
N LEU A 349 -2.90 12.36 5.24
CA LEU A 349 -2.92 12.90 6.59
C LEU A 349 -4.14 12.35 7.34
N VAL A 350 -3.92 11.81 8.54
CA VAL A 350 -5.01 11.37 9.42
C VAL A 350 -5.14 12.32 10.60
N VAL A 351 -6.34 12.86 10.77
CA VAL A 351 -6.73 13.70 11.91
C VAL A 351 -7.55 12.83 12.87
N ALA A 352 -7.27 12.88 14.16
CA ALA A 352 -8.03 12.20 15.20
C ALA A 352 -8.68 13.19 16.16
N LYS A 353 -9.86 12.85 16.69
CA LYS A 353 -10.58 13.63 17.71
C LYS A 353 -11.56 12.75 18.49
N THR A 354 -11.90 13.15 19.71
CA THR A 354 -13.08 12.63 20.42
C THR A 354 -14.36 13.20 19.81
N GLY A 355 -15.15 12.37 19.10
CA GLY A 355 -16.30 12.80 18.31
C GLY A 355 -15.94 13.31 16.91
N SER A 356 -16.91 13.87 16.18
CA SER A 356 -16.78 14.14 14.74
C SER A 356 -15.77 15.25 14.38
N ILE A 357 -15.19 15.10 13.18
CA ILE A 357 -14.14 15.94 12.61
C ILE A 357 -14.70 16.73 11.43
N THR A 358 -14.79 18.05 11.61
CA THR A 358 -15.24 18.99 10.58
C THR A 358 -14.11 19.84 9.98
N VAL A 359 -12.89 19.73 10.52
CA VAL A 359 -11.74 20.46 9.98
C VAL A 359 -11.26 19.83 8.68
N THR A 360 -10.87 20.67 7.72
CA THR A 360 -10.14 20.25 6.52
C THR A 360 -8.74 20.85 6.60
N PRO A 361 -7.67 20.07 6.41
CA PRO A 361 -6.31 20.59 6.37
C PRO A 361 -6.11 21.62 5.23
N SER A 362 -5.04 22.41 5.31
CA SER A 362 -4.74 23.46 4.34
C SER A 362 -3.25 23.53 4.01
N GLY A 363 -2.90 24.29 2.96
CA GLY A 363 -1.53 24.45 2.51
C GLY A 363 -0.94 23.17 1.93
N ASP A 364 0.39 23.08 1.90
CA ASP A 364 1.15 21.92 1.39
C ASP A 364 1.40 20.84 2.47
N GLY A 365 0.72 20.93 3.61
CA GLY A 365 0.88 20.01 4.73
C GLY A 365 2.15 20.22 5.57
N SER A 366 3.10 21.08 5.18
CA SER A 366 4.35 21.32 5.92
C SER A 366 4.13 21.84 7.35
N ALA A 367 2.99 22.51 7.59
CA ALA A 367 2.59 23.00 8.90
C ALA A 367 2.18 21.90 9.91
N TYR A 368 2.00 20.65 9.46
CA TYR A 368 1.53 19.54 10.29
C TYR A 368 2.64 18.55 10.61
N THR A 369 2.85 18.32 11.90
CA THR A 369 3.67 17.26 12.48
C THR A 369 2.75 16.17 13.03
N ALA A 370 2.94 14.95 12.54
CA ALA A 370 2.17 13.79 12.99
C ALA A 370 2.78 13.15 14.24
N ASN A 371 1.95 12.63 15.13
CA ASN A 371 2.36 11.74 16.21
C ASN A 371 1.26 10.72 16.48
N ALA A 372 1.60 9.43 16.47
CA ALA A 372 0.65 8.34 16.70
C ALA A 372 0.01 8.37 18.09
N ASN A 373 0.66 9.00 19.09
CA ASN A 373 0.07 9.22 20.40
C ASN A 373 -0.94 10.38 20.34
N PHE A 374 -2.22 10.09 20.56
CA PHE A 374 -3.29 11.07 20.49
C PHE A 374 -3.02 12.28 21.40
N GLY A 375 -3.17 13.49 20.84
CA GLY A 375 -2.89 14.73 21.56
C GLY A 375 -1.46 15.28 21.38
N ALA A 376 -0.51 14.47 20.88
CA ALA A 376 0.89 14.88 20.74
C ALA A 376 1.25 15.47 19.36
N GLY A 377 0.41 15.25 18.34
CA GLY A 377 0.57 15.84 17.01
C GLY A 377 0.10 17.29 16.93
N THR A 378 0.27 17.93 15.77
CA THR A 378 -0.24 19.28 15.55
C THR A 378 -1.76 19.33 15.78
N ASN A 379 -2.22 20.30 16.56
CA ASN A 379 -3.64 20.57 16.78
C ASN A 379 -4.17 21.50 15.68
N LEU A 380 -5.09 21.01 14.84
CA LEU A 380 -5.74 21.74 13.75
C LEU A 380 -6.92 22.61 14.24
N GLY A 381 -7.07 22.77 15.56
CA GLY A 381 -8.15 23.51 16.21
C GLY A 381 -9.21 22.58 16.79
N SER A 382 -9.88 23.01 17.86
CA SER A 382 -10.95 22.22 18.54
C SER A 382 -10.55 20.78 18.89
N ALA A 383 -9.29 20.58 19.30
CA ALA A 383 -8.73 19.27 19.69
C ALA A 383 -8.72 18.22 18.56
N ASN A 384 -8.52 18.66 17.32
CA ASN A 384 -8.25 17.79 16.17
C ASN A 384 -6.74 17.60 16.03
N TYR A 385 -6.22 16.39 16.27
CA TYR A 385 -4.78 16.15 16.29
C TYR A 385 -4.32 15.36 15.05
N CYS A 386 -3.25 15.81 14.41
CA CYS A 386 -2.60 15.07 13.33
C CYS A 386 -1.91 13.82 13.90
N VAL A 387 -2.47 12.63 13.64
CA VAL A 387 -1.92 11.36 14.15
C VAL A 387 -1.08 10.61 13.12
N TYR A 388 -1.24 10.94 11.84
CA TYR A 388 -0.45 10.35 10.76
C TYR A 388 -0.22 11.35 9.63
N LYS A 389 0.97 11.26 9.02
CA LYS A 389 1.34 11.99 7.80
C LYS A 389 2.37 11.17 7.03
N GLY A 390 2.07 10.78 5.79
CA GLY A 390 2.95 9.94 4.98
C GLY A 390 2.24 9.33 3.77
N THR A 391 2.75 8.22 3.24
CA THR A 391 2.19 7.53 2.05
C THR A 391 1.72 6.09 2.34
N GLY A 392 1.78 5.66 3.60
CA GLY A 392 1.29 4.37 4.05
C GLY A 392 -0.24 4.24 3.99
N ASN A 393 -0.73 3.10 4.46
CA ASN A 393 -2.12 2.68 4.36
C ASN A 393 -2.73 2.28 5.72
N SER A 394 -1.98 2.45 6.81
CA SER A 394 -2.45 2.20 8.17
C SER A 394 -1.66 2.99 9.21
N ILE A 395 -2.24 3.13 10.41
CA ILE A 395 -1.58 3.64 11.61
C ILE A 395 -2.24 3.07 12.87
N THR A 396 -1.45 2.65 13.85
CA THR A 396 -1.90 2.39 15.22
C THR A 396 -1.86 3.68 16.01
N VAL A 397 -3.01 4.23 16.37
CA VAL A 397 -3.11 5.42 17.23
C VAL A 397 -3.13 4.95 18.69
N THR A 398 -2.29 5.56 19.52
CA THR A 398 -2.09 5.21 20.95
C THR A 398 -2.50 6.35 21.87
N GLY A 399 -2.47 6.11 23.19
CA GLY A 399 -2.83 7.12 24.20
C GLY A 399 -4.33 7.42 24.26
N LEU A 400 -5.15 6.48 23.80
CA LEU A 400 -6.61 6.61 23.83
C LEU A 400 -7.16 6.13 25.17
N THR A 401 -8.30 6.68 25.59
CA THR A 401 -9.01 6.23 26.80
C THR A 401 -10.07 5.21 26.43
N ASN A 402 -10.01 4.02 27.03
CA ASN A 402 -11.03 2.98 26.81
C ASN A 402 -12.44 3.48 27.16
N GLY A 403 -13.43 3.09 26.37
CA GLY A 403 -14.84 3.52 26.50
C GLY A 403 -15.15 4.90 25.91
N MET A 404 -14.15 5.65 25.43
CA MET A 404 -14.36 6.94 24.78
C MET A 404 -14.41 6.81 23.25
N ASN A 405 -15.37 7.44 22.58
CA ASN A 405 -15.48 7.38 21.12
C ASN A 405 -14.49 8.34 20.43
N TYR A 406 -13.61 7.79 19.59
CA TYR A 406 -12.68 8.54 18.75
C TYR A 406 -13.05 8.40 17.29
N CYS A 407 -13.00 9.50 16.55
CA CYS A 407 -13.13 9.52 15.11
C CYS A 407 -11.79 9.92 14.48
N PHE A 408 -11.55 9.38 13.29
CA PHE A 408 -10.35 9.53 12.49
C PHE A 408 -10.76 9.92 11.08
N LYS A 409 -10.27 11.06 10.60
CA LYS A 409 -10.55 11.55 9.25
C LYS A 409 -9.30 11.54 8.40
N ILE A 410 -9.37 10.77 7.31
CA ILE A 410 -8.25 10.44 6.44
C ILE A 410 -8.36 11.32 5.18
N HIS A 411 -7.44 12.27 5.03
CA HIS A 411 -7.37 13.17 3.88
C HIS A 411 -6.22 12.78 2.96
N THR A 412 -6.41 12.98 1.67
CA THR A 412 -5.31 12.95 0.69
C THR A 412 -4.99 14.37 0.24
N ARG A 413 -3.74 14.61 -0.13
CA ARG A 413 -3.25 15.92 -0.61
C ARG A 413 -2.50 15.78 -1.91
N SER A 414 -2.65 16.73 -2.82
CA SER A 414 -1.70 16.96 -3.92
C SER A 414 -1.41 18.45 -4.05
N GLY A 415 -0.13 18.82 -4.00
CA GLY A 415 0.27 20.23 -3.87
C GLY A 415 -0.40 20.90 -2.67
N THR A 416 -1.19 21.94 -2.89
CA THR A 416 -1.93 22.64 -1.82
C THR A 416 -3.42 22.28 -1.76
N SER A 417 -3.87 21.33 -2.58
CA SER A 417 -5.26 20.86 -2.62
C SER A 417 -5.44 19.63 -1.75
N TRP A 418 -6.58 19.53 -1.10
CA TRP A 418 -6.93 18.46 -0.18
C TRP A 418 -8.24 17.80 -0.59
N SER A 419 -8.35 16.50 -0.35
CA SER A 419 -9.61 15.77 -0.50
C SER A 419 -10.59 16.09 0.63
N SER A 420 -11.86 15.69 0.48
CA SER A 420 -12.90 15.96 1.46
C SER A 420 -12.67 15.22 2.79
N GLY A 421 -12.02 14.07 2.70
CA GLY A 421 -11.62 13.17 3.77
C GLY A 421 -12.69 12.15 4.14
N VAL A 422 -12.27 10.92 4.46
CA VAL A 422 -13.16 9.85 4.92
C VAL A 422 -13.05 9.72 6.44
N GLU A 423 -14.18 9.77 7.14
CA GLU A 423 -14.25 9.64 8.60
C GLU A 423 -14.66 8.21 9.00
N VAL A 424 -13.93 7.65 9.96
CA VAL A 424 -14.26 6.38 10.65
C VAL A 424 -14.15 6.59 12.15
N CYS A 425 -14.92 5.87 12.96
CA CYS A 425 -14.87 5.99 14.41
C CYS A 425 -14.77 4.63 15.09
N ALA A 426 -14.15 4.60 16.27
CA ALA A 426 -14.01 3.42 17.11
C ALA A 426 -13.98 3.80 18.60
N VAL A 427 -14.42 2.87 19.44
CA VAL A 427 -14.34 2.96 20.90
C VAL A 427 -13.30 1.93 21.36
N PRO A 428 -12.07 2.33 21.73
CA PRO A 428 -11.10 1.42 22.32
C PRO A 428 -11.67 0.81 23.60
N ALA A 429 -11.32 -0.44 23.86
CA ALA A 429 -11.84 -1.21 24.99
C ALA A 429 -10.69 -1.94 25.67
N ALA A 430 -10.76 -2.03 27.00
CA ALA A 430 -9.81 -2.85 27.73
C ALA A 430 -9.97 -4.30 27.27
N THR A 431 -8.85 -4.96 26.99
CA THR A 431 -8.80 -6.40 26.76
C THR A 431 -8.42 -7.09 28.07
N THR A 432 -8.88 -8.32 28.26
CA THR A 432 -8.58 -9.08 29.46
C THR A 432 -7.15 -9.60 29.36
N VAL A 433 -6.32 -9.22 30.33
CA VAL A 433 -4.99 -9.79 30.52
C VAL A 433 -5.13 -10.95 31.50
N LEU A 434 -4.71 -12.13 31.07
CA LEU A 434 -4.80 -13.37 31.83
C LEU A 434 -3.44 -13.73 32.39
N ALA A 435 -3.43 -14.20 33.63
CA ALA A 435 -2.27 -14.79 34.29
C ALA A 435 -2.48 -16.31 34.45
N PRO A 436 -1.41 -17.09 34.70
CA PRO A 436 -1.59 -18.52 34.85
C PRO A 436 -2.49 -18.86 36.06
N GLY A 437 -3.41 -19.79 35.84
CA GLY A 437 -4.53 -20.06 36.76
C GLY A 437 -5.82 -19.28 36.48
N ASP A 438 -5.81 -18.25 35.61
CA ASP A 438 -7.05 -17.59 35.18
C ASP A 438 -7.87 -18.44 34.21
N ILE A 439 -7.26 -19.43 33.56
CA ILE A 439 -7.95 -20.44 32.77
C ILE A 439 -7.76 -21.82 33.41
N ALA A 440 -8.78 -22.66 33.34
CA ALA A 440 -8.67 -24.08 33.62
C ALA A 440 -9.62 -24.90 32.75
N VAL A 441 -9.16 -26.08 32.32
CA VAL A 441 -9.99 -27.03 31.57
C VAL A 441 -10.95 -27.75 32.51
N LEU A 442 -12.19 -27.96 32.06
CA LEU A 442 -13.26 -28.67 32.77
C LEU A 442 -13.75 -29.91 32.02
N GLY A 443 -13.43 -30.05 30.73
CA GLY A 443 -13.77 -31.24 29.97
C GLY A 443 -13.01 -31.32 28.66
N LEU A 444 -12.67 -32.54 28.28
CA LEU A 444 -12.07 -32.87 27.00
C LEU A 444 -12.71 -34.16 26.48
N ASN A 445 -13.20 -34.10 25.25
CA ASN A 445 -13.95 -35.16 24.60
C ASN A 445 -13.37 -35.32 23.19
N SER A 446 -12.42 -36.24 23.02
CA SER A 446 -11.81 -36.50 21.72
C SER A 446 -12.71 -37.34 20.84
N ASN A 447 -12.62 -37.22 19.52
CA ASN A 447 -13.33 -38.05 18.53
C ASN A 447 -14.87 -38.06 18.69
N ILE A 448 -15.48 -36.87 18.73
CA ILE A 448 -16.92 -36.63 18.93
C ILE A 448 -17.80 -36.99 17.71
N ALA A 449 -17.20 -37.41 16.60
CA ALA A 449 -17.86 -37.64 15.31
C ALA A 449 -19.10 -38.53 15.41
N ALA A 450 -19.03 -39.59 16.23
CA ALA A 450 -20.12 -40.53 16.43
C ALA A 450 -21.33 -39.91 17.14
N CYS A 451 -21.10 -38.87 17.94
CA CYS A 451 -22.11 -38.27 18.83
C CYS A 451 -22.75 -37.01 18.25
N VAL A 452 -21.99 -36.19 17.54
CA VAL A 452 -22.47 -34.89 17.04
C VAL A 452 -22.46 -34.79 15.50
N GLY A 453 -22.04 -35.85 14.81
CA GLY A 453 -21.78 -35.84 13.37
C GLY A 453 -20.49 -35.10 13.03
N GLY A 454 -19.82 -35.51 11.95
CA GLY A 454 -18.52 -34.97 11.57
C GLY A 454 -17.58 -36.04 11.04
N ASN A 455 -16.28 -35.77 11.14
CA ASN A 455 -15.20 -36.67 10.74
C ASN A 455 -14.55 -37.33 11.96
N ALA A 456 -13.99 -38.52 11.77
CA ALA A 456 -13.20 -39.16 12.82
C ALA A 456 -12.03 -38.25 13.24
N GLY A 457 -11.85 -38.07 14.54
CA GLY A 457 -10.87 -37.14 15.12
C GLY A 457 -11.36 -35.71 15.31
N ASP A 458 -12.65 -35.41 15.10
CA ASP A 458 -13.20 -34.14 15.60
C ASP A 458 -13.23 -34.16 17.14
N ASP A 459 -12.92 -33.05 17.82
CA ASP A 459 -12.81 -32.99 19.28
C ASP A 459 -13.61 -31.83 19.88
N GLU A 460 -13.84 -31.89 21.19
CA GLU A 460 -14.47 -30.83 21.97
C GLU A 460 -13.70 -30.56 23.27
N ILE A 461 -13.48 -29.29 23.57
CA ILE A 461 -12.89 -28.84 24.84
C ILE A 461 -13.81 -27.85 25.55
N SER A 462 -13.96 -28.02 26.86
CA SER A 462 -14.66 -27.09 27.73
C SER A 462 -13.71 -26.56 28.79
N PHE A 463 -13.63 -25.24 28.94
CA PHE A 463 -12.77 -24.57 29.90
C PHE A 463 -13.49 -23.40 30.55
N VAL A 464 -12.97 -22.93 31.69
CA VAL A 464 -13.50 -21.77 32.40
C VAL A 464 -12.44 -20.70 32.53
N CYS A 465 -12.86 -19.44 32.52
CA CYS A 465 -12.03 -18.30 32.86
C CYS A 465 -12.47 -17.72 34.21
N PHE A 466 -11.53 -17.46 35.12
CA PHE A 466 -11.78 -16.85 36.43
C PHE A 466 -11.76 -15.32 36.41
N GLN A 467 -11.56 -14.75 35.22
CA GLN A 467 -11.70 -13.33 34.92
C GLN A 467 -12.79 -13.12 33.85
N ASP A 468 -13.38 -11.93 33.82
CA ASP A 468 -14.25 -11.54 32.73
C ASP A 468 -13.46 -11.52 31.42
N ILE A 469 -13.95 -12.14 30.36
CA ILE A 469 -13.36 -12.07 29.01
C ILE A 469 -14.06 -10.97 28.22
N THR A 470 -13.34 -9.88 27.96
CA THR A 470 -13.83 -8.72 27.21
C THR A 470 -13.59 -8.88 25.71
N THR A 471 -14.29 -8.10 24.89
CA THR A 471 -14.09 -8.05 23.44
C THR A 471 -12.62 -7.81 23.08
N ASN A 472 -12.14 -8.45 22.01
CA ASN A 472 -10.76 -8.46 21.54
C ASN A 472 -9.75 -9.17 22.46
N THR A 473 -10.18 -9.82 23.54
CA THR A 473 -9.32 -10.74 24.27
C THR A 473 -8.95 -11.92 23.36
N ALA A 474 -7.66 -12.15 23.19
CA ALA A 474 -7.12 -13.30 22.47
C ALA A 474 -6.67 -14.39 23.47
N ILE A 475 -6.98 -15.64 23.14
CA ILE A 475 -6.49 -16.84 23.83
C ILE A 475 -5.92 -17.76 22.76
N GLU A 476 -4.71 -18.25 22.97
CA GLU A 476 -4.03 -19.18 22.08
C GLU A 476 -4.05 -20.58 22.68
N MET A 477 -4.16 -21.59 21.81
CA MET A 477 -4.13 -23.00 22.21
C MET A 477 -3.23 -23.78 21.26
N THR A 478 -2.53 -24.77 21.80
CA THR A 478 -1.72 -25.70 21.02
C THR A 478 -1.73 -27.07 21.66
N ASP A 479 -1.79 -28.10 20.82
CA ASP A 479 -1.52 -29.50 21.16
C ASP A 479 -0.07 -29.88 20.87
N ASN A 480 0.73 -29.05 20.19
CA ASN A 480 2.19 -29.29 20.11
C ASN A 480 2.81 -29.48 21.50
N GLY A 481 3.44 -30.64 21.72
CA GLY A 481 4.12 -30.96 22.97
C GLY A 481 5.34 -30.07 23.25
N TRP A 482 5.49 -29.64 24.50
CA TRP A 482 6.69 -29.01 25.04
C TRP A 482 7.77 -30.06 25.30
N GLU A 483 8.99 -29.79 24.83
CA GLU A 483 10.15 -30.69 24.93
C GLU A 483 9.88 -32.12 24.45
N ARG A 484 8.95 -32.25 23.51
CA ARG A 484 8.56 -33.54 22.95
C ARG A 484 9.74 -34.30 22.34
N ILE A 485 10.62 -33.58 21.64
CA ILE A 485 11.88 -34.12 21.07
C ILE A 485 13.09 -33.30 21.51
N ASN A 486 13.05 -31.97 21.36
CA ASN A 486 14.19 -31.12 21.62
C ASN A 486 14.05 -30.38 22.96
N PRO A 487 15.06 -30.40 23.85
CA PRO A 487 15.05 -29.63 25.09
C PRO A 487 14.88 -28.12 24.87
N GLY A 488 14.05 -27.47 25.70
CA GLY A 488 13.71 -26.05 25.64
C GLY A 488 12.88 -25.61 24.43
N GLN A 489 12.29 -26.53 23.66
CA GLN A 489 11.58 -26.21 22.41
C GLN A 489 10.21 -26.90 22.32
N TRP A 490 9.33 -26.30 21.52
CA TRP A 490 8.01 -26.84 21.19
C TRP A 490 8.08 -27.74 19.94
N GLY A 491 7.19 -28.73 19.88
CA GLY A 491 6.82 -29.36 18.62
C GLY A 491 6.31 -28.35 17.58
N ASN A 492 6.38 -28.72 16.30
CA ASN A 492 5.87 -27.90 15.19
C ASN A 492 5.24 -28.75 14.08
N THR A 493 4.58 -29.84 14.47
CA THR A 493 3.87 -30.74 13.54
C THR A 493 2.37 -30.76 13.77
N GLU A 494 1.88 -30.03 14.77
CA GLU A 494 0.48 -29.94 15.15
C GLU A 494 0.05 -28.47 15.19
N GLY A 495 -1.20 -28.18 15.49
CA GLY A 495 -1.79 -26.85 15.31
C GLY A 495 -1.53 -25.88 16.47
N VAL A 496 -1.52 -24.60 16.13
CA VAL A 496 -1.60 -23.49 17.07
C VAL A 496 -2.74 -22.58 16.60
N ILE A 497 -3.79 -22.48 17.40
CA ILE A 497 -4.92 -21.59 17.11
C ILE A 497 -4.87 -20.33 17.98
N GLN A 498 -5.45 -19.26 17.47
CA GLN A 498 -5.81 -18.06 18.23
C GLN A 498 -7.32 -17.85 18.16
N ALA A 499 -7.96 -17.81 19.32
CA ALA A 499 -9.37 -17.48 19.49
C ALA A 499 -9.50 -16.04 20.01
N VAL A 500 -10.08 -15.15 19.20
CA VAL A 500 -10.31 -13.73 19.53
C VAL A 500 -11.79 -13.51 19.80
N ARG A 501 -12.11 -12.97 20.98
CA ARG A 501 -13.49 -12.65 21.36
C ARG A 501 -14.05 -11.51 20.48
N THR A 502 -15.15 -11.76 19.76
CA THR A 502 -15.82 -10.74 18.92
C THR A 502 -17.14 -10.24 19.49
N GLY A 503 -17.78 -10.99 20.39
CA GLY A 503 -18.98 -10.55 21.11
C GLY A 503 -18.69 -9.69 22.34
N GLY A 504 -19.71 -9.44 23.16
CA GLY A 504 -19.59 -8.70 24.42
C GLY A 504 -18.88 -9.49 25.54
N THR A 505 -18.77 -8.90 26.73
CA THR A 505 -18.09 -9.53 27.87
C THR A 505 -18.70 -10.87 28.25
N ILE A 506 -17.88 -11.91 28.39
CA ILE A 506 -18.23 -13.19 29.02
C ILE A 506 -17.83 -13.10 30.49
N PRO A 507 -18.78 -13.21 31.45
CA PRO A 507 -18.47 -13.12 32.87
C PRO A 507 -17.52 -14.23 33.36
N ALA A 508 -16.71 -13.93 34.37
CA ALA A 508 -15.92 -14.91 35.10
C ALA A 508 -16.79 -16.08 35.58
N GLY A 509 -16.28 -17.31 35.43
CA GLY A 509 -16.95 -18.54 35.83
C GLY A 509 -17.87 -19.13 34.77
N THR A 510 -18.15 -18.42 33.66
CA THR A 510 -18.84 -19.00 32.51
C THR A 510 -17.95 -20.02 31.80
N VAL A 511 -18.50 -21.21 31.55
CA VAL A 511 -17.80 -22.26 30.80
C VAL A 511 -17.89 -21.96 29.31
N ILE A 512 -16.74 -22.03 28.65
CA ILE A 512 -16.56 -21.83 27.22
C ILE A 512 -16.26 -23.19 26.61
N THR A 513 -16.98 -23.53 25.54
CA THR A 513 -16.79 -24.80 24.84
C THR A 513 -16.47 -24.54 23.38
N PHE A 514 -15.37 -25.11 22.91
CA PHE A 514 -14.93 -25.08 21.51
C PHE A 514 -14.96 -26.49 20.92
N ARG A 515 -15.22 -26.58 19.62
CA ARG A 515 -15.05 -27.79 18.80
C ARG A 515 -13.96 -27.61 17.77
N PHE A 516 -13.17 -28.65 17.61
CA PHE A 516 -12.07 -28.74 16.67
C PHE A 516 -12.42 -29.82 15.65
N PHE A 517 -12.48 -29.47 14.37
CA PHE A 517 -12.86 -30.38 13.31
C PHE A 517 -11.64 -30.74 12.49
N ASN A 518 -11.46 -32.04 12.26
CA ASN A 518 -10.41 -32.60 11.43
C ASN A 518 -10.52 -32.03 10.01
N GLY A 519 -9.50 -31.29 9.58
CA GLY A 519 -9.52 -30.41 8.41
C GLY A 519 -9.40 -28.91 8.72
N GLY A 520 -9.01 -28.54 9.95
CA GLY A 520 -8.62 -27.18 10.32
C GLY A 520 -9.77 -26.19 10.51
N THR A 521 -10.96 -26.68 10.89
CA THR A 521 -12.11 -25.81 11.21
C THR A 521 -12.36 -25.80 12.72
N TYR A 522 -12.55 -24.62 13.30
CA TYR A 522 -12.74 -24.45 14.73
C TYR A 522 -13.99 -23.62 15.01
N THR A 523 -14.82 -24.04 15.98
CA THR A 523 -16.05 -23.30 16.32
C THR A 523 -16.23 -23.14 17.82
N ALA A 524 -16.74 -21.98 18.22
CA ALA A 524 -17.26 -21.77 19.57
C ALA A 524 -18.75 -22.11 19.62
N ILE A 525 -19.14 -22.93 20.59
CA ILE A 525 -20.53 -23.39 20.75
C ILE A 525 -21.20 -22.81 22.00
N SER A 526 -20.45 -22.66 23.09
CA SER A 526 -20.95 -22.15 24.36
C SER A 526 -19.95 -21.12 24.92
N PRO A 527 -20.42 -20.01 25.53
CA PRO A 527 -21.82 -19.59 25.67
C PRO A 527 -22.44 -19.03 24.37
N ASP A 528 -21.61 -18.69 23.38
CA ASP A 528 -22.04 -18.14 22.10
C ASP A 528 -20.96 -18.33 21.01
N ALA A 529 -21.34 -18.13 19.75
CA ALA A 529 -20.45 -18.29 18.59
C ALA A 529 -19.64 -17.04 18.22
N ASN A 530 -19.67 -15.97 19.02
CA ASN A 530 -19.00 -14.70 18.69
C ASN A 530 -17.50 -14.75 19.06
N TRP A 531 -16.80 -15.61 18.34
CA TRP A 531 -15.36 -15.80 18.38
C TRP A 531 -14.83 -15.88 16.96
N ASN A 532 -13.68 -15.26 16.72
CA ASN A 532 -12.89 -15.51 15.52
C ASN A 532 -11.76 -16.46 15.90
N ILE A 533 -11.81 -17.69 15.40
CA ILE A 533 -10.81 -18.72 15.72
C ILE A 533 -10.03 -19.03 14.44
N THR A 534 -8.72 -18.84 14.48
CA THR A 534 -7.83 -18.98 13.32
C THR A 534 -6.58 -19.76 13.67
N GLU A 535 -6.17 -20.66 12.79
CA GLU A 535 -4.83 -21.26 12.82
C GLU A 535 -3.78 -20.17 12.57
N ILE A 536 -2.81 -20.03 13.47
CA ILE A 536 -1.72 -19.04 13.38
C ILE A 536 -0.37 -19.68 13.00
N HIS A 537 -0.33 -21.00 12.85
CA HIS A 537 0.84 -21.77 12.38
C HIS A 537 0.83 -22.04 10.85
N THR A 538 1.72 -22.92 10.35
CA THR A 538 1.84 -23.26 8.93
C THR A 538 0.64 -24.06 8.43
N THR A 539 0.18 -23.77 7.22
CA THR A 539 -0.98 -24.45 6.60
C THR A 539 -0.84 -25.97 6.57
N GLY A 540 -1.82 -26.68 7.11
CA GLY A 540 -1.89 -28.15 7.08
C GLY A 540 -1.49 -28.84 8.39
N THR A 541 -1.27 -28.09 9.47
CA THR A 541 -1.24 -28.60 10.84
C THR A 541 -2.52 -28.17 11.54
N ASP A 542 -3.31 -29.13 12.03
CA ASP A 542 -4.55 -28.83 12.74
C ASP A 542 -4.34 -29.10 14.23
N LEU A 543 -4.93 -28.27 15.11
CA LEU A 543 -5.05 -28.60 16.53
C LEU A 543 -6.16 -29.65 16.68
N ILE A 544 -5.78 -30.91 16.89
CA ILE A 544 -6.65 -32.09 16.99
C ILE A 544 -6.05 -33.06 18.00
N MET A 545 -6.80 -33.35 19.04
CA MET A 545 -6.40 -34.27 20.10
C MET A 545 -6.43 -35.72 19.59
N ASN A 546 -5.29 -36.38 19.71
CA ASN A 546 -5.12 -37.77 19.32
C ASN A 546 -5.86 -38.72 20.30
N SER A 547 -6.26 -39.89 19.77
CA SER A 547 -6.78 -40.98 20.60
C SER A 547 -5.63 -41.71 21.29
N GLY A 548 -5.85 -42.11 22.55
CA GLY A 548 -4.83 -42.75 23.38
C GLY A 548 -4.09 -41.78 24.30
N GLY A 549 -4.54 -40.53 24.41
CA GLY A 549 -3.91 -39.48 25.21
C GLY A 549 -3.29 -38.36 24.38
N ASP A 550 -3.31 -37.13 24.89
CA ASP A 550 -2.76 -35.93 24.27
C ASP A 550 -2.67 -34.77 25.27
N GLN A 551 -1.90 -33.74 24.93
CA GLN A 551 -1.76 -32.51 25.69
C GLN A 551 -2.43 -31.33 25.01
N ILE A 552 -2.85 -30.34 25.80
CA ILE A 552 -3.20 -29.02 25.30
C ILE A 552 -2.72 -27.95 26.25
N PHE A 553 -2.14 -26.89 25.68
CA PHE A 553 -1.66 -25.73 26.42
C PHE A 553 -2.44 -24.49 26.02
N PHE A 554 -2.88 -23.73 27.02
CA PHE A 554 -3.51 -22.42 26.85
C PHE A 554 -2.47 -21.34 27.11
N MET A 555 -2.47 -20.29 26.30
CA MET A 555 -1.57 -19.16 26.46
C MET A 555 -2.20 -17.85 26.00
N GLN A 556 -1.56 -16.73 26.32
CA GLN A 556 -1.98 -15.42 25.82
C GLN A 556 -0.77 -14.56 25.44
N GLY A 557 -0.61 -14.32 24.14
CA GLY A 557 0.46 -13.50 23.60
C GLY A 557 1.80 -14.23 23.53
N GLY A 558 2.89 -13.47 23.52
CA GLY A 558 4.21 -13.96 23.13
C GLY A 558 4.42 -13.85 21.61
N THR A 559 5.57 -14.33 21.14
CA THR A 559 5.86 -14.36 19.70
C THR A 559 6.42 -15.72 19.32
N TRP A 560 5.70 -16.41 18.47
CA TRP A 560 6.13 -17.69 17.91
C TRP A 560 7.21 -17.50 16.84
N ASN A 561 8.29 -18.24 17.00
CA ASN A 561 9.18 -18.64 15.92
C ASN A 561 8.96 -20.13 15.69
N TYR A 562 8.30 -20.48 14.59
CA TYR A 562 7.87 -21.86 14.33
C TYR A 562 8.98 -22.81 13.90
N GLY A 563 10.20 -22.30 13.72
CA GLY A 563 11.35 -23.12 13.33
C GLY A 563 11.21 -23.72 11.94
N THR A 564 11.80 -24.89 11.74
CA THR A 564 11.78 -25.64 10.49
C THR A 564 10.68 -26.71 10.53
N PRO A 565 9.73 -26.75 9.57
CA PRO A 565 8.64 -27.72 9.59
C PRO A 565 9.11 -29.16 9.83
N GLY A 566 8.53 -29.83 10.82
CA GLY A 566 8.87 -31.21 11.19
C GLY A 566 10.18 -31.39 11.98
N SER A 567 10.86 -30.30 12.36
CA SER A 567 12.12 -30.36 13.13
C SER A 567 11.93 -30.22 14.64
N HIS A 568 10.71 -29.90 15.10
CA HIS A 568 10.36 -29.76 16.52
C HIS A 568 11.22 -28.71 17.24
N ASP A 569 11.52 -27.62 16.54
CA ASP A 569 12.43 -26.55 16.96
C ASP A 569 11.69 -25.20 17.13
N ALA A 570 10.38 -25.24 17.39
CA ALA A 570 9.60 -24.03 17.61
C ALA A 570 9.91 -23.40 18.98
N VAL A 571 9.87 -22.07 19.03
CA VAL A 571 10.18 -21.26 20.21
C VAL A 571 9.11 -20.19 20.37
N LEU A 572 8.50 -20.13 21.56
CA LEU A 572 7.64 -19.04 21.96
C LEU A 572 8.43 -18.07 22.85
N THR A 573 8.66 -16.86 22.36
CA THR A 573 9.40 -15.83 23.10
C THR A 573 8.46 -15.05 24.01
N ASN A 574 8.87 -14.81 25.26
CA ASN A 574 8.07 -14.20 26.33
C ASN A 574 6.71 -14.92 26.54
N PRO A 575 6.73 -16.25 26.76
CA PRO A 575 5.50 -17.02 26.85
C PRO A 575 4.72 -16.66 28.11
N ASN A 576 3.41 -16.44 27.96
CA ASN A 576 2.47 -16.38 29.07
C ASN A 576 1.55 -17.61 28.98
N ILE A 577 2.06 -18.75 29.46
CA ILE A 577 1.32 -20.01 29.46
C ILE A 577 0.37 -20.03 30.65
N LEU A 578 -0.92 -20.19 30.39
CA LEU A 578 -1.98 -20.00 31.36
C LEU A 578 -2.38 -21.30 32.08
N PHE A 579 -2.43 -22.41 31.35
CA PHE A 579 -2.86 -23.71 31.85
C PHE A 579 -2.39 -24.83 30.92
N GLY A 580 -2.08 -26.00 31.48
CA GLY A 580 -1.79 -27.23 30.72
C GLY A 580 -2.78 -28.34 31.08
N PHE A 581 -3.24 -29.11 30.10
CA PHE A 581 -4.07 -30.28 30.33
C PHE A 581 -3.50 -31.47 29.57
N ASN A 582 -3.49 -32.64 30.19
CA ASN A 582 -3.02 -33.87 29.56
C ASN A 582 -4.03 -34.97 29.85
N THR A 583 -4.51 -35.65 28.81
CA THR A 583 -5.44 -36.77 28.96
C THR A 583 -4.75 -38.09 29.32
N ASN A 584 -3.41 -38.14 29.34
CA ASN A 584 -2.64 -39.26 29.86
C ASN A 584 -2.60 -39.29 31.40
N ASP A 585 -2.05 -40.37 31.97
CA ASP A 585 -1.81 -40.50 33.41
C ASP A 585 -0.43 -39.96 33.86
N VAL A 586 0.40 -39.51 32.92
CA VAL A 586 1.74 -38.97 33.18
C VAL A 586 2.13 -37.87 32.18
N TRP A 587 2.81 -36.84 32.66
CA TRP A 587 3.54 -35.90 31.83
C TRP A 587 4.96 -36.42 31.57
N SER A 588 5.16 -37.07 30.42
CA SER A 588 6.45 -37.58 29.99
C SER A 588 6.51 -37.57 28.48
N ALA A 589 7.40 -36.76 27.91
CA ALA A 589 7.67 -36.78 26.47
C ALA A 589 8.31 -38.11 26.03
N ASP A 590 7.87 -38.65 24.89
CA ASP A 590 8.45 -39.86 24.26
C ASP A 590 8.77 -39.68 22.77
N GLY A 591 8.60 -38.45 22.25
CA GLY A 591 8.79 -38.09 20.85
C GLY A 591 7.53 -38.14 19.98
N THR A 592 6.46 -38.78 20.45
CA THR A 592 5.17 -38.86 19.73
C THR A 592 4.34 -37.60 19.97
N THR A 593 3.31 -37.40 19.13
CA THR A 593 2.36 -36.28 19.27
C THR A 593 1.50 -36.36 20.53
N GLN A 594 1.34 -37.54 21.12
CA GLN A 594 0.41 -37.82 22.23
C GLN A 594 1.02 -37.53 23.62
N HIS A 595 2.31 -37.20 23.66
CA HIS A 595 3.10 -37.16 24.88
C HIS A 595 4.01 -35.93 24.95
N SER A 596 3.89 -35.19 26.05
CA SER A 596 4.64 -33.96 26.31
C SER A 596 5.21 -33.94 27.72
N ASN A 597 6.31 -33.20 27.90
CA ASN A 597 6.71 -32.74 29.23
C ASN A 597 5.76 -31.61 29.69
N PRO A 598 5.61 -31.37 31.01
CA PRO A 598 4.88 -30.19 31.45
C PRO A 598 5.72 -28.95 31.14
N PHE A 599 5.07 -27.84 30.77
CA PHE A 599 5.77 -26.57 30.61
C PHE A 599 6.25 -26.06 31.98
N PRO A 600 7.51 -25.57 32.11
CA PRO A 600 8.06 -25.09 33.37
C PRO A 600 7.17 -24.03 34.03
N GLY A 601 6.85 -24.21 35.32
CA GLY A 601 6.03 -23.29 36.10
C GLY A 601 4.51 -23.52 36.03
N LEU A 602 4.05 -24.61 35.39
CA LEU A 602 2.65 -25.04 35.38
C LEU A 602 2.33 -26.16 36.38
N ASP A 603 3.21 -26.48 37.32
CA ASP A 603 3.08 -27.65 38.20
C ASP A 603 1.72 -27.72 38.92
N CYS A 604 1.18 -26.57 39.34
CA CYS A 604 -0.16 -26.45 39.92
C CYS A 604 -1.19 -25.79 39.00
N TYR A 605 -0.81 -25.41 37.79
CA TYR A 605 -1.74 -24.94 36.75
C TYR A 605 -1.80 -25.94 35.61
N SER A 606 -1.78 -27.22 35.98
CA SER A 606 -2.00 -28.31 35.07
C SER A 606 -2.82 -29.41 35.72
N MET A 607 -3.55 -30.15 34.90
CA MET A 607 -4.37 -31.29 35.32
C MET A 607 -4.12 -32.49 34.40
N MET A 608 -4.08 -33.68 35.01
CA MET A 608 -4.14 -34.96 34.30
C MET A 608 -4.99 -35.98 35.08
N PRO A 609 -5.71 -36.88 34.40
CA PRO A 609 -6.75 -37.74 35.00
C PRO A 609 -6.29 -38.93 35.82
N GLY A 610 -4.99 -39.15 35.99
CA GLY A 610 -4.43 -40.30 36.72
C GLY A 610 -4.68 -41.67 36.07
N VAL A 611 -5.49 -41.73 35.02
CA VAL A 611 -5.67 -42.86 34.09
C VAL A 611 -5.86 -42.27 32.69
N ALA A 612 -5.13 -42.75 31.69
CA ALA A 612 -5.25 -42.27 30.32
C ALA A 612 -6.67 -42.45 29.77
N THR A 613 -7.25 -41.41 29.17
CA THR A 613 -8.63 -41.45 28.63
C THR A 613 -8.91 -40.36 27.60
N ASP A 614 -9.65 -40.71 26.55
CA ASP A 614 -10.04 -39.77 25.49
C ASP A 614 -11.33 -38.98 25.83
N TYR A 615 -12.07 -39.38 26.86
CA TYR A 615 -13.40 -38.84 27.17
C TYR A 615 -13.48 -38.54 28.66
N ILE A 616 -13.34 -37.27 29.05
CA ILE A 616 -13.29 -36.91 30.47
C ILE A 616 -13.82 -35.53 30.79
N LYS A 617 -14.55 -35.42 31.91
CA LYS A 617 -14.97 -34.11 32.44
C LYS A 617 -14.88 -34.04 33.96
N TYR A 618 -14.74 -32.82 34.47
CA TYR A 618 -14.91 -32.49 35.88
C TYR A 618 -16.39 -32.64 36.23
N THR A 619 -16.72 -33.58 37.12
CA THR A 619 -18.08 -33.79 37.65
C THR A 619 -18.19 -33.37 39.11
N GLY A 620 -17.08 -32.97 39.74
CA GLY A 620 -17.05 -32.57 41.14
C GLY A 620 -17.52 -33.68 42.08
N VAL A 621 -17.30 -34.95 41.73
CA VAL A 621 -17.87 -36.08 42.49
C VAL A 621 -17.39 -36.12 43.95
N VAL A 622 -16.20 -35.56 44.27
CA VAL A 622 -15.69 -35.46 45.65
C VAL A 622 -15.97 -34.08 46.26
N ASP A 623 -15.57 -33.01 45.57
CA ASP A 623 -15.55 -31.64 46.12
C ASP A 623 -16.77 -30.78 45.71
N GLY A 624 -17.55 -31.24 44.71
CA GLY A 624 -18.76 -30.59 44.23
C GLY A 624 -18.54 -29.29 43.43
N PHE A 625 -19.63 -28.53 43.30
CA PHE A 625 -19.68 -27.24 42.60
C PHE A 625 -20.06 -26.05 43.51
N SER A 626 -19.83 -26.20 44.82
CA SER A 626 -20.07 -25.10 45.77
C SER A 626 -19.22 -23.88 45.41
N ALA A 627 -19.76 -22.67 45.60
CA ALA A 627 -19.06 -21.43 45.28
C ALA A 627 -17.71 -21.38 46.00
N ALA A 628 -16.64 -21.09 45.26
CA ALA A 628 -15.27 -21.16 45.73
C ALA A 628 -14.41 -20.05 45.13
N SER A 629 -13.30 -19.69 45.78
CA SER A 629 -12.32 -18.79 45.15
C SER A 629 -11.67 -19.47 43.94
N GLN A 630 -11.04 -18.68 43.06
CA GLN A 630 -10.25 -19.20 41.94
C GLN A 630 -9.27 -20.28 42.39
N ARG A 631 -8.54 -20.03 43.48
CA ARG A 631 -7.56 -20.97 44.04
C ARG A 631 -8.19 -22.30 44.45
N GLU A 632 -9.30 -22.24 45.17
CA GLU A 632 -9.99 -23.46 45.61
C GLU A 632 -10.56 -24.21 44.40
N TRP A 633 -11.01 -23.52 43.35
CA TRP A 633 -11.38 -24.16 42.09
C TRP A 633 -10.20 -24.88 41.42
N ILE A 634 -9.03 -24.24 41.31
CA ILE A 634 -7.82 -24.88 40.75
C ILE A 634 -7.45 -26.13 41.58
N ARG A 635 -7.49 -26.06 42.91
CA ARG A 635 -7.25 -27.23 43.77
C ARG A 635 -8.21 -28.38 43.46
N ARG A 636 -9.51 -28.09 43.31
CA ARG A 636 -10.53 -29.10 42.99
C ARG A 636 -10.31 -29.70 41.59
N ILE A 637 -9.99 -28.85 40.62
CA ILE A 637 -9.70 -29.25 39.24
C ILE A 637 -8.47 -30.15 39.19
N ASN A 638 -7.43 -29.84 39.94
CA ASN A 638 -6.21 -30.66 39.98
C ASN A 638 -6.37 -31.95 40.79
N ASN A 639 -7.50 -32.18 41.46
CA ASN A 639 -7.80 -33.43 42.15
C ASN A 639 -8.44 -34.42 41.15
N PRO A 640 -7.73 -35.47 40.69
CA PRO A 640 -8.25 -36.38 39.66
C PRO A 640 -9.51 -37.13 40.14
N ALA A 641 -9.71 -37.27 41.45
CA ALA A 641 -10.89 -37.90 42.01
C ALA A 641 -12.19 -37.11 41.74
N ASN A 642 -12.11 -35.84 41.33
CA ASN A 642 -13.28 -35.06 40.91
C ASN A 642 -13.68 -35.25 39.44
N TRP A 643 -12.89 -36.00 38.69
CA TRP A 643 -13.11 -36.20 37.26
C TRP A 643 -13.74 -37.55 36.99
N THR A 644 -14.51 -37.63 35.92
CA THR A 644 -15.15 -38.86 35.47
C THR A 644 -14.77 -39.11 34.02
N SER A 645 -14.22 -40.30 33.78
CA SER A 645 -13.88 -40.80 32.45
C SER A 645 -14.99 -41.67 31.90
N TYR A 646 -15.13 -41.68 30.57
CA TYR A 646 -16.17 -42.40 29.86
C TYR A 646 -15.56 -43.33 28.81
N ALA A 647 -16.34 -44.34 28.41
CA ALA A 647 -15.92 -45.29 27.38
C ALA A 647 -16.05 -44.71 25.96
N ASP A 648 -16.98 -43.77 25.77
CA ASP A 648 -17.27 -43.13 24.49
C ASP A 648 -17.88 -41.73 24.71
N CYS A 649 -18.00 -40.98 23.61
CA CYS A 649 -18.60 -39.65 23.64
C CYS A 649 -20.10 -39.66 24.03
N PHE A 650 -20.83 -40.78 23.87
CA PHE A 650 -22.26 -40.85 24.24
C PHE A 650 -22.41 -40.86 25.76
N GLY A 651 -21.57 -41.63 26.45
CA GLY A 651 -21.47 -41.61 27.91
C GLY A 651 -21.08 -40.22 28.42
N TYR A 652 -20.13 -39.56 27.76
CA TYR A 652 -19.76 -38.18 28.07
C TYR A 652 -20.97 -37.25 27.97
N TYR A 653 -21.70 -37.22 26.85
CA TYR A 653 -22.82 -36.29 26.68
C TYR A 653 -24.07 -36.64 27.52
N ALA A 654 -24.23 -37.90 27.93
CA ALA A 654 -25.35 -38.32 28.77
C ALA A 654 -25.23 -37.85 30.23
N ASP A 655 -24.03 -37.53 30.69
CA ASP A 655 -23.74 -37.18 32.07
C ASP A 655 -23.63 -35.66 32.31
N ILE A 656 -23.88 -35.24 33.55
CA ILE A 656 -23.85 -33.84 33.98
C ILE A 656 -22.52 -33.46 34.63
N PRO A 657 -22.01 -32.23 34.43
CA PRO A 657 -22.63 -31.13 33.67
C PRO A 657 -22.51 -31.27 32.14
N ALA A 658 -23.51 -30.73 31.43
CA ALA A 658 -23.54 -30.60 29.97
C ALA A 658 -22.96 -29.23 29.55
N TYR A 659 -21.64 -29.10 29.57
CA TYR A 659 -20.92 -27.83 29.34
C TYR A 659 -21.22 -27.20 27.97
N GLU A 660 -21.43 -28.03 26.95
CA GLU A 660 -21.71 -27.64 25.56
C GLU A 660 -23.07 -26.93 25.41
N THR A 661 -23.98 -27.09 26.38
CA THR A 661 -25.29 -26.44 26.39
C THR A 661 -25.35 -25.16 27.23
N GLY A 662 -24.23 -24.74 27.81
CA GLY A 662 -24.12 -23.58 28.68
C GLY A 662 -24.07 -23.97 30.16
N TYR A 663 -22.99 -23.56 30.82
CA TYR A 663 -22.81 -23.78 32.25
C TYR A 663 -22.01 -22.63 32.87
N SER A 664 -22.14 -22.45 34.19
CA SER A 664 -21.30 -21.51 34.93
C SER A 664 -21.02 -22.03 36.32
N ILE A 665 -19.77 -21.88 36.76
CA ILE A 665 -19.38 -22.10 38.14
C ILE A 665 -19.48 -20.80 38.93
N SER A 666 -19.77 -20.90 40.22
CA SER A 666 -19.80 -19.75 41.10
C SER A 666 -18.41 -19.46 41.66
N ILE A 667 -17.93 -18.24 41.44
CA ILE A 667 -16.63 -17.77 41.95
C ILE A 667 -16.87 -16.80 43.10
N ASN A 668 -16.29 -17.10 44.26
CA ASN A 668 -16.23 -16.15 45.37
C ASN A 668 -15.15 -15.13 45.08
N ALA A 669 -15.46 -13.85 45.35
CA ALA A 669 -14.45 -12.80 45.31
C ALA A 669 -13.31 -13.12 46.30
N GLY A 670 -12.08 -13.05 45.81
CA GLY A 670 -10.88 -13.28 46.62
C GLY A 670 -9.67 -13.47 45.72
N GLY A 671 -8.60 -12.71 45.98
CA GLY A 671 -7.29 -12.93 45.37
C GLY A 671 -6.42 -13.87 46.20
N PHE A 672 -5.15 -13.95 45.84
CA PHE A 672 -4.11 -14.61 46.61
C PHE A 672 -2.97 -13.62 46.89
N THR A 673 -2.20 -13.91 47.92
CA THR A 673 -0.94 -13.24 48.24
C THR A 673 0.18 -14.12 47.68
N ASP A 674 0.95 -13.58 46.74
CA ASP A 674 2.11 -14.31 46.23
C ASP A 674 3.16 -14.49 47.33
N GLY A 675 3.81 -15.65 47.34
CA GLY A 675 4.78 -16.03 48.36
C GLY A 675 4.22 -16.27 49.77
N LEU A 676 2.90 -16.34 49.97
CA LEU A 676 2.32 -16.74 51.26
C LEU A 676 2.35 -18.26 51.43
N TRP A 677 3.07 -18.76 52.43
CA TRP A 677 3.09 -20.18 52.78
C TRP A 677 1.86 -20.56 53.60
N LEU A 678 1.19 -21.64 53.19
CA LEU A 678 0.10 -22.24 53.95
C LEU A 678 0.41 -23.68 54.36
N GLY A 679 1.22 -24.40 53.58
CA GLY A 679 1.58 -25.79 53.87
C GLY A 679 0.35 -26.71 53.82
N THR A 680 -0.59 -26.45 52.91
CA THR A 680 -1.89 -27.14 52.86
C THR A 680 -1.82 -28.59 52.42
N THR A 681 -0.73 -28.99 51.76
CA THR A 681 -0.56 -30.36 51.23
C THR A 681 0.45 -31.13 52.06
N ASP A 682 1.66 -30.59 52.23
CA ASP A 682 2.76 -31.24 52.94
C ASP A 682 3.80 -30.19 53.39
N THR A 683 4.99 -30.63 53.80
CA THR A 683 6.09 -29.78 54.26
C THR A 683 7.01 -29.30 53.14
N ASP A 684 6.89 -29.81 51.90
CA ASP A 684 7.86 -29.57 50.83
C ASP A 684 7.72 -28.16 50.25
N TRP A 685 8.78 -27.35 50.37
CA TRP A 685 8.85 -26.01 49.79
C TRP A 685 8.54 -25.99 48.28
N PHE A 686 8.95 -27.04 47.57
CA PHE A 686 8.85 -27.13 46.12
C PHE A 686 7.51 -27.66 45.63
N ASN A 687 6.66 -28.14 46.55
CA ASN A 687 5.28 -28.44 46.20
C ASN A 687 4.48 -27.12 46.14
N CYS A 688 4.22 -26.68 44.90
CA CYS A 688 3.46 -25.46 44.61
C CYS A 688 2.09 -25.41 45.33
N SER A 689 1.48 -26.55 45.67
CA SER A 689 0.18 -26.62 46.35
C SER A 689 0.23 -26.13 47.81
N ASN A 690 1.42 -25.97 48.37
CA ASN A 690 1.61 -25.40 49.72
C ASN A 690 1.58 -23.87 49.74
N TRP A 691 1.71 -23.22 48.58
CA TRP A 691 1.69 -21.78 48.45
C TRP A 691 0.30 -21.25 48.13
N GLU A 692 -0.05 -20.06 48.63
CA GLU A 692 -1.35 -19.46 48.33
C GLU A 692 -1.51 -19.16 46.84
N SER A 693 -0.44 -18.69 46.20
CA SER A 693 -0.42 -18.44 44.76
C SER A 693 -0.36 -19.72 43.91
N MET A 694 -0.25 -20.92 44.48
CA MET A 694 -0.01 -22.16 43.72
C MET A 694 1.26 -22.10 42.86
N ARG A 695 2.26 -21.33 43.27
CA ARG A 695 3.59 -21.26 42.64
C ARG A 695 4.67 -21.33 43.69
N VAL A 696 5.78 -21.98 43.33
CA VAL A 696 7.00 -21.87 44.11
C VAL A 696 7.58 -20.46 43.90
N PRO A 697 7.91 -19.73 44.97
CA PRO A 697 8.51 -18.40 44.87
C PRO A 697 9.81 -18.37 44.05
N ASN A 698 10.07 -17.22 43.44
CA ASN A 698 11.32 -16.93 42.72
C ASN A 698 11.94 -15.62 43.24
N GLN A 699 13.07 -15.19 42.68
CA GLN A 699 13.80 -13.97 43.08
C GLN A 699 13.00 -12.65 43.08
N GLN A 700 11.78 -12.61 42.54
CA GLN A 700 10.92 -11.42 42.53
C GLN A 700 9.81 -11.47 43.58
N ILE A 701 9.59 -12.62 44.23
CA ILE A 701 8.45 -12.88 45.10
C ILE A 701 8.90 -12.79 46.56
N ASN A 702 8.19 -11.99 47.35
CA ASN A 702 8.39 -11.91 48.78
C ASN A 702 7.70 -13.07 49.49
N VAL A 703 8.44 -13.81 50.30
CA VAL A 703 7.91 -14.92 51.07
C VAL A 703 7.44 -14.47 52.44
N VAL A 704 6.25 -14.93 52.83
CA VAL A 704 5.73 -14.80 54.18
C VAL A 704 5.33 -16.18 54.68
N ILE A 705 5.88 -16.58 55.84
CA ILE A 705 5.43 -17.74 56.60
C ILE A 705 4.65 -17.19 57.80
N PRO A 706 3.31 -17.10 57.71
CA PRO A 706 2.50 -16.28 58.60
C PRO A 706 2.32 -16.90 59.98
N ALA A 707 2.09 -16.06 61.00
CA ALA A 707 1.90 -16.50 62.38
C ALA A 707 0.63 -17.37 62.58
N ALA A 708 -0.30 -17.39 61.63
CA ALA A 708 -1.52 -18.20 61.65
C ALA A 708 -1.81 -18.80 60.27
N GLY A 709 -2.61 -19.87 60.21
CA GLY A 709 -3.05 -20.48 58.95
C GLY A 709 -2.09 -21.51 58.32
N VAL A 710 -0.86 -21.62 58.83
CA VAL A 710 0.09 -22.67 58.41
C VAL A 710 -0.32 -24.03 59.01
N THR A 711 -0.54 -25.02 58.14
CA THR A 711 -0.87 -26.41 58.53
C THR A 711 0.34 -27.33 58.61
N ASN A 712 1.30 -27.18 57.69
CA ASN A 712 2.57 -27.91 57.69
C ASN A 712 3.72 -26.89 57.60
N GLU A 713 4.77 -27.10 58.40
CA GLU A 713 5.91 -26.19 58.43
C GLU A 713 6.85 -26.44 57.22
N PRO A 714 7.36 -25.37 56.57
CA PRO A 714 8.13 -25.49 55.35
C PRO A 714 9.50 -26.16 55.56
N THR A 715 9.86 -27.03 54.62
CA THR A 715 11.14 -27.74 54.56
C THR A 715 11.76 -27.59 53.17
N ILE A 716 13.01 -27.13 53.12
CA ILE A 716 13.85 -27.14 51.93
C ILE A 716 14.82 -28.32 52.13
N GLY A 717 14.55 -29.47 51.52
CA GLY A 717 15.36 -30.70 51.68
C GLY A 717 14.57 -32.01 51.56
N ASP A 718 14.89 -33.04 52.34
CA ASP A 718 14.23 -34.36 52.30
C ASP A 718 12.76 -34.31 52.79
N PRO A 719 11.81 -35.11 52.23
CA PRO A 719 12.02 -36.47 51.69
C PRO A 719 11.52 -36.73 50.22
N THR A 720 12.32 -36.37 49.22
CA THR A 720 12.17 -36.64 47.75
C THR A 720 11.20 -35.71 46.99
N ALA A 721 11.56 -35.06 45.87
CA ALA A 721 12.04 -35.65 44.61
C ALA A 721 13.40 -35.13 44.09
N THR A 722 14.06 -35.99 43.31
CA THR A 722 15.40 -35.84 42.76
C THR A 722 15.58 -34.57 41.92
N ASN A 723 16.54 -33.73 42.33
CA ASN A 723 17.24 -32.67 41.60
C ASN A 723 16.91 -31.19 41.80
N PHE A 724 15.99 -30.77 42.68
CA PHE A 724 15.92 -29.35 43.04
C PHE A 724 15.70 -29.15 44.54
N THR A 725 16.76 -28.67 45.20
CA THR A 725 16.81 -28.24 46.62
C THR A 725 17.14 -26.75 46.70
N HIS A 726 16.99 -26.02 45.59
CA HIS A 726 17.36 -24.62 45.42
C HIS A 726 16.08 -23.77 45.39
N ALA A 727 15.72 -23.23 46.54
CA ALA A 727 14.65 -22.28 46.73
C ALA A 727 15.16 -20.84 46.48
N GLU A 728 14.29 -19.98 45.97
CA GLU A 728 14.60 -18.56 45.74
C GLU A 728 13.45 -17.69 46.23
N CYS A 729 13.75 -16.53 46.82
CA CYS A 729 12.76 -15.47 47.04
C CYS A 729 13.43 -14.09 47.10
N ASN A 730 12.64 -13.03 46.94
CA ASN A 730 13.14 -11.68 47.16
C ASN A 730 13.36 -11.45 48.66
N ASP A 731 12.29 -11.12 49.40
CA ASP A 731 12.31 -11.01 50.85
C ASP A 731 11.82 -12.31 51.51
N ILE A 732 12.21 -12.55 52.77
CA ILE A 732 11.61 -13.61 53.60
C ILE A 732 11.20 -13.10 54.98
N ASP A 733 9.92 -13.26 55.31
CA ASP A 733 9.34 -12.99 56.63
C ASP A 733 8.86 -14.29 57.29
N LEU A 734 9.66 -14.81 58.22
CA LEU A 734 9.31 -15.94 59.07
C LEU A 734 8.73 -15.40 60.38
N GLN A 735 7.41 -15.46 60.52
CA GLN A 735 6.72 -14.87 61.67
C GLN A 735 6.81 -15.75 62.94
N ASN A 736 6.52 -15.12 64.08
CA ASN A 736 6.63 -15.78 65.40
C ASN A 736 5.81 -17.08 65.48
N GLY A 737 6.43 -18.09 66.09
CA GLY A 737 5.84 -19.43 66.28
C GLY A 737 5.97 -20.37 65.07
N ARG A 738 6.68 -19.96 64.01
CA ARG A 738 6.89 -20.76 62.78
C ARG A 738 8.29 -21.32 62.67
N VAL A 739 8.44 -22.38 61.86
CA VAL A 739 9.72 -23.07 61.65
C VAL A 739 10.00 -23.25 60.17
N LEU A 740 11.13 -22.74 59.69
CA LEU A 740 11.68 -23.12 58.37
C LEU A 740 12.80 -24.13 58.57
N THR A 741 12.75 -25.27 57.87
CA THR A 741 13.73 -26.36 58.02
C THR A 741 14.63 -26.50 56.79
N LEU A 742 15.96 -26.53 57.00
CA LEU A 742 16.96 -26.94 55.99
C LEU A 742 17.70 -28.19 56.50
N ASN A 743 17.42 -29.37 55.92
CA ASN A 743 17.87 -30.64 56.48
C ASN A 743 18.76 -31.50 55.56
N HIS A 744 19.08 -31.04 54.35
CA HIS A 744 19.86 -31.79 53.37
C HIS A 744 21.11 -31.01 52.90
N ALA A 745 22.16 -31.71 52.47
CA ALA A 745 23.43 -31.09 52.05
C ALA A 745 23.27 -30.12 50.86
N ASN A 746 22.30 -30.40 49.99
CA ASN A 746 21.97 -29.57 48.83
C ASN A 746 20.90 -28.51 49.12
N SER A 747 20.29 -28.49 50.32
CA SER A 747 19.30 -27.48 50.72
C SER A 747 19.88 -26.08 50.56
N ARG A 748 19.27 -25.27 49.71
CA ARG A 748 19.73 -23.93 49.38
C ARG A 748 18.55 -22.97 49.33
N LEU A 749 18.69 -21.84 50.00
CA LEU A 749 17.76 -20.71 49.88
C LEU A 749 18.54 -19.47 49.43
N ASP A 750 18.19 -18.96 48.25
CA ASP A 750 18.74 -17.72 47.72
C ASP A 750 17.77 -16.55 47.99
N LEU A 751 18.34 -15.48 48.53
CA LEU A 751 17.61 -14.29 48.97
C LEU A 751 18.14 -13.06 48.26
N TYR A 752 17.24 -12.32 47.62
CA TYR A 752 17.59 -11.13 46.82
C TYR A 752 17.23 -9.81 47.53
N GLY A 753 16.53 -9.87 48.65
CA GLY A 753 16.12 -8.74 49.48
C GLY A 753 16.34 -8.99 50.97
N ASP A 754 15.39 -8.55 51.79
CA ASP A 754 15.49 -8.47 53.24
C ASP A 754 15.07 -9.76 53.98
N ILE A 755 15.60 -9.94 55.19
CA ILE A 755 15.29 -11.06 56.08
C ILE A 755 14.62 -10.54 57.36
N SER A 756 13.45 -11.08 57.68
CA SER A 756 12.75 -10.91 58.94
C SER A 756 12.52 -12.28 59.58
N PHE A 757 13.33 -12.66 60.56
CA PHE A 757 13.20 -13.93 61.28
C PHE A 757 12.73 -13.73 62.72
N ASN A 758 11.41 -13.74 62.89
CA ASN A 758 10.75 -13.73 64.19
C ASN A 758 10.32 -15.15 64.65
N GLY A 759 10.40 -16.15 63.76
CA GLY A 759 10.29 -17.58 64.07
C GLY A 759 11.65 -18.28 64.16
N ASN A 760 11.67 -19.61 64.05
CA ASN A 760 12.87 -20.43 64.21
C ASN A 760 13.37 -20.99 62.86
N LEU A 761 14.65 -20.79 62.57
CA LEU A 761 15.34 -21.54 61.52
C LEU A 761 15.89 -22.85 62.12
N SER A 762 15.40 -23.99 61.65
CA SER A 762 15.88 -25.32 62.03
C SER A 762 16.81 -25.86 60.96
N HIS A 763 17.99 -26.35 61.34
CA HIS A 763 18.95 -26.88 60.37
C HIS A 763 19.80 -28.03 60.89
N THR A 764 20.11 -28.95 59.98
CA THR A 764 21.16 -30.00 60.15
C THR A 764 22.21 -29.94 59.03
N ASN A 765 21.89 -29.27 57.92
CA ASN A 765 22.72 -29.02 56.75
C ASN A 765 22.21 -27.78 56.00
N GLY A 766 22.74 -27.50 54.81
CA GLY A 766 22.21 -26.51 53.87
C GLY A 766 22.90 -25.15 53.90
N ILE A 767 22.52 -24.28 52.96
CA ILE A 767 23.09 -22.94 52.79
C ILE A 767 22.00 -21.89 52.55
N ILE A 768 22.15 -20.73 53.17
CA ILE A 768 21.39 -19.53 52.82
C ILE A 768 22.34 -18.56 52.14
N ARG A 769 21.95 -18.00 50.99
CA ARG A 769 22.80 -17.11 50.19
C ARG A 769 22.12 -15.77 49.98
N LEU A 770 22.82 -14.68 50.31
CA LEU A 770 22.29 -13.33 50.24
C LEU A 770 22.83 -12.65 48.99
N LEU A 771 22.07 -12.70 47.90
CA LEU A 771 22.46 -12.28 46.56
C LEU A 771 22.14 -10.82 46.23
N GLY A 772 21.20 -10.20 46.96
CA GLY A 772 20.81 -8.81 46.74
C GLY A 772 21.91 -7.79 47.07
N ASP A 773 22.01 -6.69 46.32
CA ASP A 773 23.08 -5.69 46.52
C ASP A 773 22.96 -4.90 47.83
N ALA A 774 21.76 -4.80 48.39
CA ALA A 774 21.52 -4.27 49.73
C ALA A 774 20.47 -5.14 50.42
N SER A 775 20.79 -5.60 51.63
CA SER A 775 19.85 -6.37 52.44
C SER A 775 20.01 -6.09 53.93
N THR A 776 18.90 -6.17 54.64
CA THR A 776 18.83 -6.07 56.09
C THR A 776 18.45 -7.41 56.67
N TYR A 777 19.10 -7.78 57.77
CA TYR A 777 18.70 -8.89 58.62
C TYR A 777 18.14 -8.34 59.93
N ASP A 778 16.85 -8.58 60.12
CA ASP A 778 16.12 -8.26 61.34
C ASP A 778 15.56 -9.54 61.97
N ALA A 779 15.69 -9.66 63.30
CA ALA A 779 15.23 -10.81 64.04
C ALA A 779 14.97 -10.46 65.50
N SER A 780 13.92 -11.04 66.08
CA SER A 780 13.56 -10.84 67.49
C SER A 780 14.48 -11.59 68.48
N SER A 781 15.30 -12.51 67.98
CA SER A 781 16.22 -13.35 68.77
C SER A 781 17.40 -13.83 67.93
N VAL A 782 18.44 -14.33 68.57
CA VAL A 782 19.60 -14.94 67.88
C VAL A 782 19.14 -16.08 66.98
N VAL A 783 19.46 -16.03 65.68
CA VAL A 783 19.21 -17.13 64.75
C VAL A 783 20.53 -17.83 64.40
N SER A 784 20.47 -19.16 64.32
CA SER A 784 21.58 -19.99 63.88
C SER A 784 21.36 -20.44 62.43
N PHE A 785 22.38 -20.31 61.60
CA PHE A 785 22.48 -20.83 60.25
C PHE A 785 23.45 -22.02 60.22
N TYR A 786 23.25 -22.97 59.30
CA TYR A 786 24.27 -24.00 59.05
C TYR A 786 25.45 -23.38 58.29
N SER A 787 25.24 -23.04 57.01
CA SER A 787 26.15 -22.23 56.20
C SER A 787 25.45 -20.95 55.73
N LEU A 788 26.20 -19.85 55.63
CA LEU A 788 25.72 -18.55 55.15
C LEU A 788 26.71 -17.99 54.13
N GLU A 789 26.23 -17.56 52.96
CA GLU A 789 27.04 -16.93 51.92
C GLU A 789 26.56 -15.49 51.67
N LEU A 790 27.47 -14.53 51.69
CA LEU A 790 27.23 -13.14 51.37
C LEU A 790 27.80 -12.84 49.98
N ASN A 791 27.09 -13.26 48.93
CA ASN A 791 27.55 -13.13 47.55
C ASN A 791 26.92 -11.90 46.89
N LYS A 792 27.75 -10.89 46.71
CA LYS A 792 27.35 -9.50 46.57
C LYS A 792 27.97 -8.99 45.25
N ASN A 793 27.19 -8.51 44.28
CA ASN A 793 27.63 -8.32 42.88
C ASN A 793 28.32 -6.97 42.52
N ILE A 794 28.19 -5.88 43.31
CA ILE A 794 28.68 -4.51 42.97
C ILE A 794 29.57 -3.86 44.06
N ALA A 795 30.47 -2.94 43.73
CA ALA A 795 31.44 -2.36 44.69
C ALA A 795 30.88 -1.55 45.90
N ALA A 796 29.56 -1.27 45.99
CA ALA A 796 28.96 -0.42 47.03
C ALA A 796 27.76 -1.10 47.73
N GLN A 797 28.01 -2.24 48.37
CA GLN A 797 26.98 -3.08 48.98
C GLN A 797 27.06 -3.08 50.50
N SER A 798 25.92 -3.25 51.15
CA SER A 798 25.82 -3.34 52.60
C SER A 798 24.89 -4.48 53.00
N PHE A 799 25.33 -5.29 53.96
CA PHE A 799 24.47 -6.18 54.71
C PHE A 799 24.39 -5.66 56.14
N SER A 800 23.20 -5.20 56.54
CA SER A 800 22.98 -4.63 57.88
C SER A 800 22.38 -5.70 58.78
N ILE A 801 23.06 -6.03 59.88
CA ILE A 801 22.62 -7.03 60.85
C ILE A 801 22.16 -6.32 62.11
N ASN A 802 20.89 -6.48 62.47
CA ASN A 802 20.29 -5.82 63.63
C ASN A 802 20.19 -6.74 64.88
N GLN A 803 20.60 -8.01 64.76
CA GLN A 803 20.58 -9.01 65.84
C GLN A 803 21.73 -10.03 65.66
N ASP A 804 22.28 -10.58 66.75
CA ASP A 804 23.37 -11.56 66.65
C ASP A 804 22.98 -12.79 65.80
N ILE A 805 23.94 -13.30 65.02
CA ILE A 805 23.81 -14.53 64.23
C ILE A 805 24.87 -15.55 64.63
N ILE A 806 24.54 -16.83 64.50
CA ILE A 806 25.48 -17.95 64.67
C ILE A 806 25.57 -18.70 63.35
N VAL A 807 26.78 -18.99 62.87
CA VAL A 807 27.01 -19.83 61.69
C VAL A 807 27.77 -21.08 62.11
N ASN A 808 27.14 -22.25 61.98
CA ASN A 808 27.65 -23.50 62.58
C ASN A 808 28.68 -24.23 61.69
N ASN A 809 28.76 -23.92 60.41
CA ASN A 809 29.65 -24.57 59.45
C ASN A 809 30.54 -23.58 58.70
N THR A 810 30.00 -22.86 57.70
CA THR A 810 30.78 -21.98 56.82
C THR A 810 30.11 -20.61 56.66
N LEU A 811 30.89 -19.54 56.83
CA LEU A 811 30.53 -18.18 56.44
C LEU A 811 31.49 -17.72 55.33
N THR A 812 30.96 -17.38 54.15
CA THR A 812 31.74 -16.96 52.97
C THR A 812 31.31 -15.61 52.42
#